data_AF-A0AAV8VHD2-F1
#
_entry.id   AF-A0AAV8VHD2-F1
#
_cell.length_a   1.000
_cell.length_b   1.000
_cell.length_c   1.000
_cell.angle_alpha   90.00
_cell.angle_beta   90.00
_cell.angle_gamma   90.00
#
_symmetry.space_group_name_H-M   'P 1'
#
loop_
_entity.id
_entity.type
_entity.pdbx_description
1 polymer ?
#
loop_
_entity_poly.entity_id
_entity_poly.type
_entity_poly.pdbx_seq_one_letter_code
_entity_poly.pdbx_strand_id
1 'polypeptide(L)'
;MLAAIITRIRALLTLLVVGSTSRTNEDIKAGLRECTLAVRRLHKELKQAKTIGKKQHLLGQLREVKSMSKQLKTLQKKGAGIDSRKQTARDRIHWDDTTSAFDSRIRTGVITNLRHKDPASFLKDCFALFKIRINNALKKQAAVKVNTVFGGEFVMAKGDRVLMEHKYFTTSNSAIYRGTDLEQWFNAKVIAPIVGELSEFQERDSGWALNRVVNLGVNINKFTPQVGSSYIELPQQIKAKQACINVNNNDQACFAWALTSAMYPVVEHPQRISKYPHYSEVLKLKGVQFPITLKQIPNVEKQNNLSINVYILEKRSSGFVTLPTYLTNDKKDRHINLLLIQSRDGDVDDEPLRYHYVWIKDLSRLLSSQLSKHKTKKHFCDRCLHYFSSMERLSKHYADCKNVNDCKVRLPNEDQKYLKFKNFKNKEKVPFVVYADLESVLKQVNSGNKYQHHLPAAVGYYVKCSYDPSLSFYRSYRGEDCMSWFAREMNQFAENVETVFLCPFDIKLTPTQETDFNRATHCHICEQPFKPDDVKVRDHNHLIPENNYRGAAHNSCNINYKDGVVVPVIFHNLSGYDANFILENIANDMPGRVDLLPITKEKYISFTKNLDQNLIKFRFIDSFRFMNSSLDTLASSLTEFPNLKEQFPDLDKYQFNLLTRKGIFCYDYIDNMEKFDATVLPPIDRFYNKLTDSSISDEDYQHAKNVWAAFNIKNLGEYTDLYMKTDILLLVDVFERFRSSSHITYNLDPAHYYTLPGYTWDCMLFKTRQTLELLTDIDMLMFVERGIRGGLSQVCAKRKSVANNKYMPDYNPNEPPKYLMYFDVNNQYGWAMSQSLPYGGFKWVDPNIDVLSISDESSKGYILEVDLQYPNHLHDVHKDLPFCPEHSAPPRCKNVKLLGTLHNKTRYIIHYRALKQALANGLILTKIHRALEFDQSPWLKSYIDLNTALRQAAKNDFEKNLFKLMNNAVFGKTMENIRRHSIVKLVNKWSGRYGAEALISKPEFKAATIFNENLVAIELRKCEIYFCKPIYVGMCILDLAKTTIYDFHYGYMKPEFDDDCSALYTDTDSLIYEIRNRDPYEIIRRDCHLRFDTSDYPANNGYNIPQVNKKVLGMMKDEFNGTPIELFVGLRSKMYTVKRAGSSSNNIKKVKGIKKSVIKNVITLEDYLECVDNFKEKVITQNLIKSEKHQVYSMMQEKIALSPYDDKRYLTEGSYDTLPWGHYSIIDESTV
;
A
#
# COMPACT_ATOMS: atom_id res chain seq x y z
N MET A 1 -45.77 3.83 7.39
CA MET A 1 -46.72 2.70 7.54
C MET A 1 -46.05 1.31 7.47
N LEU A 2 -45.29 0.96 6.42
CA LEU A 2 -44.62 -0.36 6.32
C LEU A 2 -43.59 -0.62 7.45
N ALA A 3 -42.80 0.40 7.78
CA ALA A 3 -41.86 0.36 8.92
C ALA A 3 -42.59 0.07 10.25
N ALA A 4 -43.76 0.66 10.47
CA ALA A 4 -44.56 0.43 11.69
C ALA A 4 -45.06 -1.02 11.80
N ILE A 5 -45.38 -1.67 10.66
CA ILE A 5 -45.76 -3.09 10.62
C ILE A 5 -44.55 -3.97 10.97
N ILE A 6 -43.39 -3.69 10.37
CA ILE A 6 -42.15 -4.45 10.63
C ILE A 6 -41.74 -4.33 12.11
N THR A 7 -41.81 -3.12 12.69
CA THR A 7 -41.51 -2.90 14.11
C THR A 7 -42.45 -3.66 15.05
N ARG A 8 -43.75 -3.73 14.74
CA ARG A 8 -44.71 -4.55 15.50
C ARG A 8 -44.40 -6.04 15.44
N ILE A 9 -44.10 -6.56 14.25
CA ILE A 9 -43.72 -7.96 14.07
C ILE A 9 -42.45 -8.28 14.87
N ARG A 10 -41.43 -7.39 14.87
CA ARG A 10 -40.22 -7.53 15.67
C ARG A 10 -40.51 -7.57 17.17
N ALA A 11 -41.30 -6.60 17.68
CA ALA A 11 -41.66 -6.55 19.08
C ALA A 11 -42.39 -7.82 19.53
N LEU A 12 -43.31 -8.33 18.70
CA LEU A 12 -44.06 -9.56 18.95
C LEU A 12 -43.15 -10.79 18.96
N LEU A 13 -42.16 -10.87 18.07
CA LEU A 13 -41.15 -11.94 18.06
C LEU A 13 -40.23 -11.91 19.28
N THR A 14 -39.76 -10.72 19.69
CA THR A 14 -38.93 -10.57 20.88
C THR A 14 -39.68 -11.02 22.14
N LEU A 15 -40.94 -10.63 22.29
CA LEU A 15 -41.79 -11.06 23.41
C LEU A 15 -42.01 -12.58 23.42
N LEU A 16 -42.22 -13.20 22.26
CA LEU A 16 -42.40 -14.66 22.14
C LEU A 16 -41.12 -15.48 22.37
N VAL A 17 -39.93 -14.87 22.28
CA VAL A 17 -38.64 -15.54 22.48
C VAL A 17 -38.14 -15.42 23.93
N VAL A 18 -38.52 -14.37 24.67
CA VAL A 18 -38.03 -14.08 26.04
C VAL A 18 -38.81 -14.84 27.14
N GLY A 19 -39.86 -15.60 26.80
CA GLY A 19 -40.49 -16.55 27.73
C GLY A 19 -41.35 -15.94 28.85
N SER A 20 -41.57 -14.62 28.84
CA SER A 20 -42.41 -13.94 29.82
C SER A 20 -43.84 -13.75 29.31
N THR A 21 -44.80 -14.40 30.01
CA THR A 21 -46.26 -14.23 29.97
C THR A 21 -47.07 -14.95 28.86
N SER A 22 -48.18 -15.55 29.31
CA SER A 22 -49.18 -16.29 28.55
C SER A 22 -49.74 -15.47 27.39
N ARG A 23 -49.38 -15.85 26.16
CA ARG A 23 -49.95 -15.30 24.93
C ARG A 23 -50.34 -16.43 23.98
N THR A 24 -51.57 -16.36 23.47
CA THR A 24 -52.30 -17.47 22.86
C THR A 24 -51.86 -17.72 21.40
N ASN A 25 -52.23 -18.88 20.85
CA ASN A 25 -52.04 -19.23 19.43
C ASN A 25 -52.63 -18.17 18.46
N GLU A 26 -53.50 -17.28 18.96
CA GLU A 26 -54.07 -16.15 18.22
C GLU A 26 -53.06 -15.04 17.93
N ASP A 27 -52.14 -14.74 18.84
CA ASP A 27 -51.10 -13.72 18.64
C ASP A 27 -50.11 -14.13 17.55
N ILE A 28 -49.77 -15.43 17.50
CA ILE A 28 -48.93 -16.01 16.44
C ILE A 28 -49.66 -15.94 15.09
N LYS A 29 -50.97 -16.24 15.06
CA LYS A 29 -51.81 -16.09 13.85
C LYS A 29 -51.93 -14.63 13.40
N ALA A 30 -52.01 -13.67 14.33
CA ALA A 30 -52.04 -12.24 14.04
C ALA A 30 -50.71 -11.78 13.44
N GLY A 31 -49.58 -12.14 14.05
CA GLY A 31 -48.25 -11.86 13.51
C GLY A 31 -48.03 -12.46 12.10
N LEU A 32 -48.53 -13.68 11.85
CA LEU A 32 -48.46 -14.29 10.51
C LEU A 32 -49.31 -13.56 9.46
N ARG A 33 -50.47 -13.03 9.85
CA ARG A 33 -51.30 -12.18 8.98
C ARG A 33 -50.59 -10.88 8.63
N GLU A 34 -49.97 -10.22 9.63
CA GLU A 34 -49.17 -9.01 9.40
C GLU A 34 -47.96 -9.26 8.48
N CYS A 35 -47.22 -10.35 8.68
CA CYS A 35 -46.14 -10.74 7.77
C CYS A 35 -46.64 -10.93 6.33
N THR A 36 -47.80 -11.57 6.15
CA THR A 36 -48.37 -11.82 4.82
C THR A 36 -48.77 -10.49 4.14
N LEU A 37 -49.34 -9.56 4.90
CA LEU A 37 -49.71 -8.23 4.41
C LEU A 37 -48.47 -7.41 4.00
N ALA A 38 -47.42 -7.43 4.84
CA ALA A 38 -46.15 -6.76 4.58
C ALA A 38 -45.45 -7.33 3.33
N VAL A 39 -45.43 -8.66 3.14
CA VAL A 39 -44.88 -9.31 1.94
C VAL A 39 -45.62 -8.87 0.67
N ARG A 40 -46.96 -8.80 0.69
CA ARG A 40 -47.74 -8.33 -0.48
C ARG A 40 -47.45 -6.88 -0.84
N ARG A 41 -47.37 -6.00 0.17
CA ARG A 41 -47.03 -4.58 -0.05
C ARG A 41 -45.61 -4.41 -0.58
N LEU A 42 -44.64 -5.11 -0.01
CA LEU A 42 -43.25 -5.09 -0.48
C LEU A 42 -43.12 -5.58 -1.93
N HIS A 43 -43.85 -6.62 -2.34
CA HIS A 43 -43.86 -7.04 -3.75
C HIS A 43 -44.51 -5.98 -4.68
N LYS A 44 -45.53 -5.26 -4.23
CA LYS A 44 -46.15 -4.16 -5.01
C LYS A 44 -45.19 -2.99 -5.18
N GLU A 45 -44.51 -2.57 -4.12
CA GLU A 45 -43.49 -1.51 -4.16
C GLU A 45 -42.26 -1.92 -4.97
N LEU A 46 -41.85 -3.20 -4.90
CA LEU A 46 -40.74 -3.73 -5.70
C LEU A 46 -41.01 -3.62 -7.21
N LYS A 47 -42.26 -3.82 -7.65
CA LYS A 47 -42.68 -3.64 -9.05
C LYS A 47 -42.66 -2.18 -9.51
N GLN A 48 -42.78 -1.22 -8.58
CA GLN A 48 -42.83 0.22 -8.87
C GLN A 48 -41.47 0.91 -8.72
N ALA A 49 -40.45 0.22 -8.19
CA ALA A 49 -39.13 0.79 -7.93
C ALA A 49 -38.31 0.94 -9.24
N LYS A 50 -37.93 2.18 -9.57
CA LYS A 50 -37.12 2.53 -10.76
C LYS A 50 -35.60 2.45 -10.52
N THR A 51 -35.13 2.63 -9.28
CA THR A 51 -33.68 2.64 -8.95
C THR A 51 -33.20 1.33 -8.32
N ILE A 52 -31.95 0.96 -8.60
CA ILE A 52 -31.32 -0.29 -8.12
C ILE A 52 -31.24 -0.30 -6.57
N GLY A 53 -30.85 0.82 -5.94
CA GLY A 53 -30.79 0.95 -4.49
C GLY A 53 -32.14 0.76 -3.80
N LYS A 54 -33.22 1.29 -4.37
CA LYS A 54 -34.59 1.11 -3.85
C LYS A 54 -35.06 -0.34 -3.99
N LYS A 55 -34.72 -1.01 -5.10
CA LYS A 55 -34.98 -2.45 -5.27
C LYS A 55 -34.22 -3.29 -4.23
N GLN A 56 -32.94 -2.99 -3.97
CA GLN A 56 -32.14 -3.71 -2.97
C GLN A 56 -32.66 -3.50 -1.54
N HIS A 57 -33.05 -2.28 -1.17
CA HIS A 57 -33.64 -1.98 0.14
C HIS A 57 -34.95 -2.73 0.37
N LEU A 58 -35.86 -2.69 -0.61
CA LEU A 58 -37.15 -3.40 -0.57
C LEU A 58 -36.95 -4.93 -0.54
N LEU A 59 -35.95 -5.46 -1.25
CA LEU A 59 -35.56 -6.87 -1.15
C LEU A 59 -35.05 -7.24 0.24
N GLY A 60 -34.28 -6.36 0.89
CA GLY A 60 -33.82 -6.54 2.27
C GLY A 60 -34.97 -6.63 3.27
N GLN A 61 -35.91 -5.67 3.22
CA GLN A 61 -37.12 -5.70 4.06
C GLN A 61 -38.00 -6.93 3.78
N LEU A 62 -38.12 -7.33 2.51
CA LEU A 62 -38.88 -8.52 2.12
C LEU A 62 -38.26 -9.81 2.69
N ARG A 63 -36.94 -9.91 2.71
CA ARG A 63 -36.20 -11.04 3.30
C ARG A 63 -36.41 -11.08 4.81
N GLU A 64 -36.36 -9.94 5.47
CA GLU A 64 -36.58 -9.83 6.91
C GLU A 64 -37.99 -10.31 7.31
N VAL A 65 -39.03 -9.81 6.64
CA VAL A 65 -40.42 -10.21 6.90
C VAL A 65 -40.65 -11.70 6.64
N LYS A 66 -40.01 -12.27 5.62
CA LYS A 66 -40.07 -13.73 5.35
C LYS A 66 -39.39 -14.55 6.45
N SER A 67 -38.26 -14.05 6.98
CA SER A 67 -37.57 -14.68 8.12
C SER A 67 -38.46 -14.68 9.36
N MET A 68 -39.04 -13.52 9.71
CA MET A 68 -39.97 -13.38 10.84
C MET A 68 -41.20 -14.29 10.69
N SER A 69 -41.78 -14.36 9.48
CA SER A 69 -42.88 -15.28 9.18
C SER A 69 -42.50 -16.74 9.41
N LYS A 70 -41.28 -17.14 9.05
CA LYS A 70 -40.80 -18.51 9.24
C LYS A 70 -40.62 -18.82 10.74
N GLN A 71 -40.08 -17.88 11.51
CA GLN A 71 -39.94 -18.01 12.97
C GLN A 71 -41.30 -18.15 13.68
N LEU A 72 -42.29 -17.33 13.30
CA LEU A 72 -43.66 -17.42 13.83
C LEU A 72 -44.33 -18.77 13.47
N LYS A 73 -44.14 -19.28 12.25
CA LYS A 73 -44.62 -20.64 11.87
C LYS A 73 -43.97 -21.75 12.69
N THR A 74 -42.71 -21.59 13.08
CA THR A 74 -42.01 -22.54 13.96
C THR A 74 -42.57 -22.50 15.38
N LEU A 75 -42.91 -21.32 15.90
CA LEU A 75 -43.56 -21.16 17.20
C LEU A 75 -44.98 -21.73 17.20
N GLN A 76 -45.75 -21.54 16.11
CA GLN A 76 -47.08 -22.13 15.93
C GLN A 76 -47.07 -23.66 16.04
N LYS A 77 -46.00 -24.31 15.55
CA LYS A 77 -45.86 -25.77 15.58
C LYS A 77 -45.49 -26.34 16.95
N LYS A 78 -44.98 -25.54 17.89
CA LYS A 78 -44.65 -26.01 19.25
C LYS A 78 -45.88 -26.26 20.12
N GLY A 79 -47.06 -25.73 19.74
CA GLY A 79 -48.33 -25.94 20.46
C GLY A 79 -49.11 -27.19 20.05
N ALA A 80 -48.56 -28.06 19.20
CA ALA A 80 -49.16 -29.34 18.82
C ALA A 80 -48.16 -30.46 19.10
N GLY A 81 -48.55 -31.40 19.96
CA GLY A 81 -47.99 -32.74 20.24
C GLY A 81 -46.52 -33.02 19.89
N ILE A 82 -45.76 -33.45 20.89
CA ILE A 82 -44.41 -34.00 20.77
C ILE A 82 -44.41 -35.10 19.69
N ASP A 83 -43.84 -34.78 18.54
CA ASP A 83 -43.21 -35.75 17.66
C ASP A 83 -41.82 -35.20 17.33
N SER A 84 -40.80 -35.86 17.89
CA SER A 84 -39.39 -35.48 17.80
C SER A 84 -38.86 -35.67 16.38
N ARG A 85 -39.29 -34.84 15.43
CA ARG A 85 -38.62 -34.72 14.14
C ARG A 85 -37.26 -34.05 14.36
N LYS A 86 -36.18 -34.80 14.15
CA LYS A 86 -34.80 -34.27 14.09
C LYS A 86 -34.77 -33.02 13.22
N GLN A 87 -34.43 -31.86 13.81
CA GLN A 87 -34.33 -30.60 13.08
C GLN A 87 -33.33 -30.75 11.93
N THR A 88 -33.73 -30.38 10.72
CA THR A 88 -32.88 -30.50 9.52
C THR A 88 -31.92 -29.31 9.42
N ALA A 89 -30.78 -29.46 8.75
CA ALA A 89 -29.84 -28.35 8.52
C ALA A 89 -30.51 -27.12 7.85
N ARG A 90 -31.57 -27.32 7.05
CA ARG A 90 -32.38 -26.25 6.42
C ARG A 90 -33.15 -25.37 7.41
N ASP A 91 -33.27 -25.79 8.67
CA ASP A 91 -33.92 -25.04 9.74
C ASP A 91 -32.93 -24.22 10.58
N ARG A 92 -31.60 -24.46 10.44
CA ARG A 92 -30.53 -23.81 11.24
C ARG A 92 -29.66 -22.83 10.47
N ILE A 93 -29.64 -22.91 9.14
CA ILE A 93 -28.89 -22.01 8.25
C ILE A 93 -29.73 -21.59 7.04
N HIS A 94 -29.42 -20.42 6.46
CA HIS A 94 -30.11 -19.91 5.27
C HIS A 94 -29.11 -19.43 4.21
N TRP A 95 -29.40 -19.67 2.93
CA TRP A 95 -28.59 -19.16 1.81
C TRP A 95 -29.25 -17.93 1.19
N ASP A 96 -28.52 -16.83 1.17
CA ASP A 96 -28.88 -15.58 0.53
C ASP A 96 -27.98 -15.33 -0.68
N ASP A 97 -28.54 -15.21 -1.88
CA ASP A 97 -27.80 -14.64 -3.01
C ASP A 97 -27.66 -13.12 -2.76
N THR A 98 -26.41 -12.65 -2.61
CA THR A 98 -26.12 -11.26 -2.21
C THR A 98 -25.77 -10.36 -3.38
N THR A 99 -24.82 -10.77 -4.22
CA THR A 99 -24.37 -9.98 -5.38
C THR A 99 -23.99 -10.89 -6.54
N SER A 100 -24.28 -10.46 -7.77
CA SER A 100 -23.90 -11.15 -9.00
C SER A 100 -23.43 -10.14 -10.06
N ALA A 101 -22.48 -10.53 -10.90
CA ALA A 101 -22.02 -9.75 -12.03
C ALA A 101 -21.96 -10.59 -13.31
N PHE A 102 -22.05 -9.93 -14.46
CA PHE A 102 -22.05 -10.50 -15.81
C PHE A 102 -23.05 -11.65 -15.95
N ASP A 103 -24.35 -11.38 -15.82
CA ASP A 103 -25.43 -12.38 -15.90
C ASP A 103 -25.26 -13.56 -14.92
N SER A 104 -24.86 -13.27 -13.69
CA SER A 104 -24.53 -14.30 -12.70
C SER A 104 -23.40 -15.24 -13.15
N ARG A 105 -22.46 -14.81 -13.98
CA ARG A 105 -21.24 -15.60 -14.24
C ARG A 105 -20.27 -15.49 -13.05
N ILE A 106 -20.32 -14.39 -12.32
CA ILE A 106 -19.64 -14.21 -11.03
C ILE A 106 -20.71 -13.98 -9.97
N ARG A 107 -20.69 -14.73 -8.87
CA ARG A 107 -21.75 -14.72 -7.85
C ARG A 107 -21.15 -14.78 -6.45
N THR A 108 -21.75 -14.07 -5.52
CA THR A 108 -21.48 -14.22 -4.09
C THR A 108 -22.79 -14.58 -3.39
N GLY A 109 -22.83 -15.76 -2.78
CA GLY A 109 -23.85 -16.15 -1.83
C GLY A 109 -23.35 -16.01 -0.41
N VAL A 110 -24.26 -15.77 0.54
CA VAL A 110 -23.95 -15.73 1.97
C VAL A 110 -24.83 -16.76 2.66
N ILE A 111 -24.21 -17.67 3.41
CA ILE A 111 -24.91 -18.58 4.30
C ILE A 111 -25.01 -17.91 5.66
N THR A 112 -26.20 -17.43 6.00
CA THR A 112 -26.48 -16.75 7.26
C THR A 112 -26.70 -17.79 8.36
N ASN A 113 -26.02 -17.59 9.50
CA ASN A 113 -26.24 -18.41 10.68
C ASN A 113 -27.53 -18.01 11.40
N LEU A 114 -28.42 -18.97 11.68
CA LEU A 114 -29.65 -18.70 12.43
C LEU A 114 -29.60 -19.19 13.88
N ARG A 115 -28.79 -20.22 14.20
CA ARG A 115 -28.82 -20.90 15.51
C ARG A 115 -27.50 -21.50 16.02
N HIS A 116 -26.44 -21.57 15.21
CA HIS A 116 -25.18 -22.20 15.62
C HIS A 116 -24.36 -21.30 16.53
N LYS A 117 -23.75 -21.88 17.56
CA LYS A 117 -22.78 -21.19 18.44
C LYS A 117 -21.34 -21.57 18.12
N ASP A 118 -21.13 -22.83 17.72
CA ASP A 118 -19.82 -23.38 17.38
C ASP A 118 -19.54 -23.30 15.85
N PRO A 119 -18.35 -22.84 15.42
CA PRO A 119 -17.94 -22.81 14.01
C PRO A 119 -17.94 -24.17 13.32
N ALA A 120 -17.52 -25.24 13.99
CA ALA A 120 -17.36 -26.54 13.34
C ALA A 120 -18.72 -27.13 12.92
N SER A 121 -19.71 -27.06 13.81
CA SER A 121 -21.09 -27.45 13.57
C SER A 121 -21.78 -26.55 12.54
N PHE A 122 -21.51 -25.24 12.56
CA PHE A 122 -22.02 -24.31 11.54
C PHE A 122 -21.49 -24.67 10.15
N LEU A 123 -20.17 -24.84 10.01
CA LEU A 123 -19.54 -25.18 8.72
C LEU A 123 -20.01 -26.55 8.21
N LYS A 124 -20.21 -27.52 9.10
CA LYS A 124 -20.77 -28.83 8.73
C LYS A 124 -22.17 -28.71 8.15
N ASP A 125 -23.04 -27.89 8.74
CA ASP A 125 -24.37 -27.64 8.18
C ASP A 125 -24.30 -26.82 6.89
N CYS A 126 -23.39 -25.83 6.80
CA CYS A 126 -23.16 -25.02 5.59
C CYS A 126 -22.88 -25.88 4.36
N PHE A 127 -22.20 -27.02 4.53
CA PHE A 127 -21.91 -27.95 3.45
C PHE A 127 -23.17 -28.42 2.70
N ALA A 128 -24.29 -28.63 3.40
CA ALA A 128 -25.53 -29.09 2.78
C ALA A 128 -26.09 -28.09 1.77
N LEU A 129 -26.08 -26.78 2.11
CA LEU A 129 -26.51 -25.71 1.20
C LEU A 129 -25.47 -25.43 0.12
N PHE A 130 -24.18 -25.46 0.48
CA PHE A 130 -23.05 -25.31 -0.44
C PHE A 130 -23.11 -26.35 -1.57
N LYS A 131 -23.28 -27.64 -1.21
CA LYS A 131 -23.35 -28.77 -2.16
C LYS A 131 -24.44 -28.56 -3.21
N ILE A 132 -25.64 -28.16 -2.80
CA ILE A 132 -26.76 -27.92 -3.72
C ILE A 132 -26.44 -26.77 -4.69
N ARG A 133 -25.91 -25.67 -4.18
CA ARG A 133 -25.64 -24.46 -4.97
C ARG A 133 -24.49 -24.66 -5.97
N ILE A 134 -23.42 -25.31 -5.55
CA ILE A 134 -22.29 -25.66 -6.42
C ILE A 134 -22.74 -26.64 -7.51
N ASN A 135 -23.51 -27.69 -7.18
CA ASN A 135 -24.05 -28.60 -8.18
C ASN A 135 -24.95 -27.89 -9.20
N ASN A 136 -25.77 -26.93 -8.76
CA ASN A 136 -26.59 -26.13 -9.69
C ASN A 136 -25.74 -25.22 -10.59
N ALA A 137 -24.62 -24.67 -10.08
CA ALA A 137 -23.67 -23.93 -10.91
C ALA A 137 -22.98 -24.85 -11.94
N LEU A 138 -22.57 -26.05 -11.52
CA LEU A 138 -21.93 -27.08 -12.37
C LEU A 138 -22.88 -27.72 -13.40
N LYS A 139 -24.21 -27.67 -13.18
CA LYS A 139 -25.20 -28.05 -14.20
C LYS A 139 -25.13 -27.10 -15.41
N LYS A 140 -25.00 -25.80 -15.14
CA LYS A 140 -24.93 -24.76 -16.19
C LYS A 140 -23.52 -24.55 -16.75
N GLN A 141 -22.47 -24.98 -16.03
CA GLN A 141 -21.07 -24.64 -16.32
C GLN A 141 -20.15 -25.85 -16.12
N ALA A 142 -19.07 -25.98 -16.90
CA ALA A 142 -18.15 -27.12 -16.79
C ALA A 142 -17.32 -27.12 -15.49
N ALA A 143 -16.94 -25.94 -14.98
CA ALA A 143 -16.17 -25.77 -13.75
C ALA A 143 -16.38 -24.38 -13.12
N VAL A 144 -16.10 -24.26 -11.82
CA VAL A 144 -16.17 -22.99 -11.07
C VAL A 144 -14.98 -22.83 -10.12
N LYS A 145 -14.46 -21.60 -9.94
CA LYS A 145 -13.49 -21.26 -8.90
C LYS A 145 -14.25 -20.67 -7.71
N VAL A 146 -14.10 -21.32 -6.55
CA VAL A 146 -14.84 -21.00 -5.33
C VAL A 146 -13.89 -20.60 -4.24
N ASN A 147 -14.24 -19.53 -3.52
CA ASN A 147 -13.64 -19.20 -2.23
C ASN A 147 -14.70 -18.85 -1.21
N THR A 148 -14.36 -18.98 0.05
CA THR A 148 -15.28 -18.72 1.17
C THR A 148 -14.72 -17.66 2.09
N VAL A 149 -15.61 -16.92 2.74
CA VAL A 149 -15.29 -15.90 3.73
C VAL A 149 -16.11 -16.20 4.97
N PHE A 150 -15.47 -16.64 6.05
CA PHE A 150 -16.13 -16.89 7.32
C PHE A 150 -16.16 -15.61 8.15
N GLY A 151 -17.35 -15.20 8.58
CA GLY A 151 -17.55 -14.05 9.47
C GLY A 151 -17.85 -14.51 10.89
N GLY A 152 -17.03 -14.08 11.84
CA GLY A 152 -17.22 -14.31 13.27
C GLY A 152 -17.20 -13.00 14.07
N GLU A 153 -17.94 -12.97 15.16
CA GLU A 153 -17.90 -11.94 16.19
C GLU A 153 -17.09 -12.48 17.36
N PHE A 154 -16.01 -11.79 17.69
CA PHE A 154 -15.06 -12.16 18.73
C PHE A 154 -15.20 -11.21 19.90
N VAL A 155 -15.00 -11.74 21.09
CA VAL A 155 -15.08 -11.03 22.34
C VAL A 155 -13.82 -11.22 23.15
N MET A 156 -13.34 -10.15 23.77
CA MET A 156 -12.24 -10.21 24.72
C MET A 156 -12.70 -9.60 26.05
N ALA A 157 -12.58 -10.37 27.13
CA ALA A 157 -12.80 -9.89 28.48
C ALA A 157 -11.47 -9.37 29.05
N LYS A 158 -11.42 -8.08 29.37
CA LYS A 158 -10.30 -7.45 30.08
C LYS A 158 -10.83 -6.68 31.29
N GLY A 159 -10.66 -7.24 32.49
CA GLY A 159 -11.26 -6.73 33.72
C GLY A 159 -12.79 -6.75 33.66
N ASP A 160 -13.44 -5.69 34.10
CA ASP A 160 -14.92 -5.55 34.12
C ASP A 160 -15.56 -5.27 32.75
N ARG A 161 -14.79 -5.31 31.64
CA ARG A 161 -15.26 -4.91 30.30
C ARG A 161 -15.12 -6.00 29.25
N VAL A 162 -16.12 -6.04 28.37
CA VAL A 162 -16.28 -7.02 27.28
C VAL A 162 -16.18 -6.27 25.95
N LEU A 163 -15.05 -6.40 25.24
CA LEU A 163 -14.85 -5.82 23.90
C LEU A 163 -15.41 -6.78 22.84
N MET A 164 -16.10 -6.29 21.80
CA MET A 164 -16.61 -7.12 20.69
C MET A 164 -16.10 -6.62 19.33
N GLU A 165 -15.57 -7.52 18.49
CA GLU A 165 -15.06 -7.19 17.14
C GLU A 165 -15.51 -8.22 16.10
N HIS A 166 -15.93 -7.77 14.92
CA HIS A 166 -16.20 -8.66 13.78
C HIS A 166 -14.93 -8.93 12.96
N LYS A 167 -14.56 -10.20 12.82
CA LYS A 167 -13.43 -10.63 11.98
C LYS A 167 -13.88 -11.55 10.86
N TYR A 168 -13.18 -11.45 9.73
CA TYR A 168 -13.45 -12.21 8.51
C TYR A 168 -12.21 -13.01 8.10
N PHE A 169 -12.38 -14.32 7.94
CA PHE A 169 -11.32 -15.25 7.53
C PHE A 169 -11.61 -15.71 6.10
N THR A 170 -10.70 -15.45 5.16
CA THR A 170 -10.91 -15.66 3.73
C THR A 170 -10.06 -16.82 3.23
N THR A 171 -10.70 -17.83 2.64
CA THR A 171 -10.00 -18.96 2.04
C THR A 171 -9.49 -18.63 0.63
N SER A 172 -8.49 -19.38 0.18
CA SER A 172 -7.94 -19.25 -1.18
C SER A 172 -8.93 -19.74 -2.25
N ASN A 173 -8.92 -19.12 -3.43
CA ASN A 173 -9.74 -19.57 -4.55
C ASN A 173 -9.33 -20.98 -4.99
N SER A 174 -10.24 -21.93 -4.89
CA SER A 174 -10.05 -23.32 -5.28
C SER A 174 -11.03 -23.72 -6.39
N ALA A 175 -10.59 -24.50 -7.38
CA ALA A 175 -11.45 -24.91 -8.49
C ALA A 175 -12.28 -26.13 -8.09
N ILE A 176 -13.50 -26.22 -8.60
CA ILE A 176 -14.42 -27.34 -8.45
C ILE A 176 -14.89 -27.76 -9.84
N TYR A 177 -14.81 -29.06 -10.11
CA TYR A 177 -15.20 -29.70 -11.37
C TYR A 177 -16.39 -30.64 -11.14
N ARG A 178 -17.05 -31.06 -12.23
CA ARG A 178 -18.25 -31.94 -12.17
C ARG A 178 -18.04 -33.25 -11.39
N GLY A 179 -16.82 -33.77 -11.31
CA GLY A 179 -16.49 -34.99 -10.59
C GLY A 179 -15.76 -34.78 -9.25
N THR A 180 -15.55 -33.54 -8.79
CA THR A 180 -14.86 -33.29 -7.52
C THR A 180 -15.69 -33.78 -6.34
N ASP A 181 -15.09 -34.54 -5.42
CA ASP A 181 -15.71 -34.85 -4.13
C ASP A 181 -15.85 -33.55 -3.32
N LEU A 182 -17.07 -33.03 -3.29
CA LEU A 182 -17.38 -31.76 -2.65
C LEU A 182 -17.16 -31.81 -1.14
N GLU A 183 -17.34 -32.96 -0.50
CA GLU A 183 -17.21 -33.11 0.95
C GLU A 183 -15.74 -33.08 1.36
N GLN A 184 -14.92 -33.89 0.70
CA GLN A 184 -13.47 -33.87 0.90
C GLN A 184 -12.89 -32.48 0.56
N TRP A 185 -13.36 -31.86 -0.52
CA TRP A 185 -12.93 -30.53 -0.91
C TRP A 185 -13.33 -29.47 0.13
N PHE A 186 -14.56 -29.49 0.62
CA PHE A 186 -15.03 -28.52 1.61
C PHE A 186 -14.28 -28.67 2.93
N ASN A 187 -14.04 -29.90 3.38
CA ASN A 187 -13.21 -30.17 4.55
C ASN A 187 -11.78 -29.62 4.39
N ALA A 188 -11.11 -29.93 3.27
CA ALA A 188 -9.72 -29.56 3.06
C ALA A 188 -9.49 -28.08 2.70
N LYS A 189 -10.46 -27.42 2.06
CA LYS A 189 -10.32 -26.06 1.50
C LYS A 189 -11.13 -24.99 2.21
N VAL A 190 -12.15 -25.38 2.99
CA VAL A 190 -12.98 -24.46 3.77
C VAL A 190 -12.74 -24.69 5.26
N ILE A 191 -13.04 -25.89 5.77
CA ILE A 191 -13.00 -26.15 7.22
C ILE A 191 -11.59 -26.09 7.78
N ALA A 192 -10.64 -26.87 7.26
CA ALA A 192 -9.29 -26.94 7.82
C ALA A 192 -8.56 -25.58 7.84
N PRO A 193 -8.58 -24.76 6.76
CA PRO A 193 -7.97 -23.43 6.80
C PRO A 193 -8.65 -22.46 7.76
N ILE A 194 -10.00 -22.43 7.78
CA ILE A 194 -10.73 -21.51 8.68
C ILE A 194 -10.48 -21.90 10.14
N VAL A 195 -10.56 -23.19 10.48
CA VAL A 195 -10.32 -23.66 11.85
C VAL A 195 -8.86 -23.42 12.27
N GLY A 196 -7.90 -23.65 11.38
CA GLY A 196 -6.49 -23.35 11.62
C GLY A 196 -6.24 -21.86 11.88
N GLU A 197 -6.77 -20.97 11.03
CA GLU A 197 -6.64 -19.52 11.23
C GLU A 197 -7.37 -19.04 12.49
N LEU A 198 -8.53 -19.61 12.82
CA LEU A 198 -9.24 -19.31 14.08
C LEU A 198 -8.42 -19.71 15.30
N SER A 199 -7.77 -20.88 15.26
CA SER A 199 -6.94 -21.38 16.37
C SER A 199 -5.68 -20.52 16.51
N GLU A 200 -4.98 -20.23 15.40
CA GLU A 200 -3.83 -19.31 15.42
C GLU A 200 -4.21 -17.92 15.92
N PHE A 201 -5.40 -17.43 15.55
CA PHE A 201 -5.88 -16.12 15.99
C PHE A 201 -6.14 -16.09 17.50
N GLN A 202 -6.76 -17.15 18.05
CA GLN A 202 -6.99 -17.29 19.50
C GLN A 202 -5.68 -17.44 20.29
N GLU A 203 -4.68 -18.12 19.72
CA GLU A 203 -3.36 -18.30 20.36
C GLU A 203 -2.45 -17.06 20.26
N ARG A 204 -2.48 -16.32 19.15
CA ARG A 204 -1.59 -15.18 18.91
C ARG A 204 -2.01 -13.90 19.63
N ASP A 205 -3.31 -13.63 19.67
CA ASP A 205 -3.86 -12.43 20.31
C ASP A 205 -4.51 -12.86 21.63
N SER A 206 -3.66 -13.16 22.62
CA SER A 206 -4.02 -13.64 23.97
C SER A 206 -5.19 -12.84 24.57
N GLY A 207 -6.41 -13.37 24.45
CA GLY A 207 -7.63 -12.79 25.02
C GLY A 207 -8.90 -12.84 24.16
N TRP A 208 -8.82 -13.04 22.83
CA TRP A 208 -10.02 -13.06 21.98
C TRP A 208 -10.70 -14.43 21.92
N ALA A 209 -11.86 -14.55 22.54
CA ALA A 209 -12.76 -15.70 22.41
C ALA A 209 -13.78 -15.46 21.28
N LEU A 210 -14.22 -16.50 20.59
CA LEU A 210 -15.32 -16.37 19.64
C LEU A 210 -16.65 -16.25 20.42
N ASN A 211 -17.42 -15.19 20.18
CA ASN A 211 -18.74 -14.98 20.78
C ASN A 211 -19.86 -15.56 19.90
N ARG A 212 -19.85 -15.23 18.60
CA ARG A 212 -20.91 -15.65 17.69
C ARG A 212 -20.42 -15.87 16.27
N VAL A 213 -20.88 -16.94 15.65
CA VAL A 213 -20.71 -17.17 14.21
C VAL A 213 -21.75 -16.34 13.45
N VAL A 214 -21.32 -15.49 12.53
CA VAL A 214 -22.21 -14.58 11.80
C VAL A 214 -22.69 -15.22 10.50
N ASN A 215 -21.76 -15.57 9.60
CA ASN A 215 -22.09 -16.10 8.28
C ASN A 215 -20.89 -16.78 7.59
N LEU A 216 -21.18 -17.44 6.47
CA LEU A 216 -20.18 -17.92 5.50
C LEU A 216 -20.51 -17.35 4.11
N GLY A 217 -19.74 -16.37 3.66
CA GLY A 217 -19.73 -15.94 2.26
C GLY A 217 -19.13 -17.01 1.37
N VAL A 218 -19.72 -17.24 0.20
CA VAL A 218 -19.29 -18.20 -0.82
C VAL A 218 -19.28 -17.46 -2.16
N ASN A 219 -18.09 -17.18 -2.67
CA ASN A 219 -17.91 -16.60 -3.99
C ASN A 219 -17.73 -17.71 -5.02
N ILE A 220 -18.48 -17.65 -6.10
CA ILE A 220 -18.49 -18.61 -7.20
C ILE A 220 -18.14 -17.84 -8.47
N ASN A 221 -16.96 -18.11 -9.01
CA ASN A 221 -16.45 -17.47 -10.22
C ASN A 221 -16.49 -18.49 -11.36
N LYS A 222 -17.27 -18.21 -12.42
CA LYS A 222 -17.18 -18.98 -13.66
C LYS A 222 -15.77 -18.82 -14.23
N PHE A 223 -15.18 -19.92 -14.67
CA PHE A 223 -13.93 -19.88 -15.41
C PHE A 223 -13.93 -21.01 -16.43
N THR A 224 -13.17 -20.82 -17.50
CA THR A 224 -12.90 -21.87 -18.46
C THR A 224 -11.59 -22.53 -18.03
N PRO A 225 -11.64 -23.77 -17.52
CA PRO A 225 -10.44 -24.39 -17.00
C PRO A 225 -9.39 -24.57 -18.10
N GLN A 226 -8.13 -24.33 -17.74
CA GLN A 226 -6.99 -24.58 -18.60
C GLN A 226 -6.74 -26.08 -18.63
N VAL A 227 -7.55 -26.77 -19.42
CA VAL A 227 -7.62 -28.22 -19.42
C VAL A 227 -6.72 -28.74 -20.55
N GLY A 228 -5.71 -29.50 -20.16
CA GLY A 228 -4.74 -30.10 -21.08
C GLY A 228 -5.39 -31.23 -21.86
N SER A 229 -5.99 -30.98 -23.02
CA SER A 229 -6.85 -31.96 -23.69
C SER A 229 -6.11 -32.79 -24.73
N SER A 230 -5.85 -32.21 -25.88
CA SER A 230 -5.37 -32.87 -27.10
C SER A 230 -3.99 -32.36 -27.46
N TYR A 231 -3.22 -33.14 -28.21
CA TYR A 231 -1.92 -32.72 -28.72
C TYR A 231 -1.95 -31.31 -29.33
N ILE A 232 -1.04 -30.45 -28.87
CA ILE A 232 -0.75 -29.15 -29.45
C ILE A 232 0.69 -29.20 -29.94
N GLU A 233 0.92 -28.78 -31.19
CA GLU A 233 2.27 -28.71 -31.72
C GLU A 233 3.07 -27.59 -31.03
N LEU A 234 4.32 -27.89 -30.66
CA LEU A 234 5.21 -26.89 -30.08
C LEU A 234 5.51 -25.78 -31.09
N PRO A 235 5.51 -24.50 -30.68
CA PRO A 235 5.97 -23.42 -31.53
C PRO A 235 7.36 -23.72 -32.08
N GLN A 236 7.61 -23.39 -33.35
CA GLN A 236 8.87 -23.72 -34.04
C GLN A 236 10.12 -23.25 -33.27
N GLN A 237 10.03 -22.07 -32.63
CA GLN A 237 11.09 -21.52 -31.77
C GLN A 237 11.45 -22.42 -30.57
N ILE A 238 10.49 -23.17 -30.02
CA ILE A 238 10.70 -24.09 -28.90
C ILE A 238 11.07 -25.49 -29.42
N LYS A 239 10.41 -25.95 -30.49
CA LYS A 239 10.69 -27.24 -31.14
C LYS A 239 12.15 -27.33 -31.61
N ALA A 240 12.68 -26.26 -32.20
CA ALA A 240 14.09 -26.16 -32.65
C ALA A 240 15.10 -26.35 -31.50
N LYS A 241 14.71 -26.02 -30.26
CA LYS A 241 15.61 -26.20 -29.10
C LYS A 241 15.78 -27.66 -28.72
N GLN A 242 14.90 -28.57 -29.16
CA GLN A 242 14.83 -29.97 -28.70
C GLN A 242 15.00 -30.14 -27.17
N ALA A 243 14.49 -29.20 -26.39
CA ALA A 243 14.58 -29.19 -24.92
C ALA A 243 13.40 -29.90 -24.24
N CYS A 244 12.38 -30.20 -25.03
CA CYS A 244 11.11 -30.74 -24.59
C CYS A 244 10.79 -32.03 -25.35
N ILE A 245 10.10 -32.96 -24.68
CA ILE A 245 9.49 -34.14 -25.31
C ILE A 245 7.99 -33.92 -25.32
N ASN A 246 7.45 -33.78 -26.52
CA ASN A 246 6.03 -33.60 -26.77
C ASN A 246 5.44 -34.93 -27.28
N VAL A 247 4.79 -35.68 -26.40
CA VAL A 247 4.15 -36.95 -26.75
C VAL A 247 2.86 -36.66 -27.51
N ASN A 248 2.70 -37.28 -28.69
CA ASN A 248 1.52 -37.12 -29.52
C ASN A 248 0.37 -37.99 -29.00
N ASN A 249 -0.47 -37.43 -28.12
CA ASN A 249 -1.61 -38.12 -27.53
C ASN A 249 -2.93 -37.76 -28.21
N ASN A 250 -3.77 -38.79 -28.44
CA ASN A 250 -5.13 -38.65 -28.97
C ASN A 250 -6.19 -38.66 -27.86
N ASP A 251 -5.79 -38.95 -26.63
CA ASP A 251 -6.64 -38.95 -25.44
C ASP A 251 -6.59 -37.61 -24.70
N GLN A 252 -7.18 -37.57 -23.51
CA GLN A 252 -7.25 -36.40 -22.63
C GLN A 252 -6.17 -36.40 -21.52
N ALA A 253 -5.15 -37.25 -21.66
CA ALA A 253 -4.21 -37.58 -20.58
C ALA A 253 -2.78 -37.05 -20.81
N CYS A 254 -2.63 -35.94 -21.56
CA CYS A 254 -1.31 -35.38 -21.90
C CYS A 254 -0.37 -35.17 -20.70
N PHE A 255 -0.89 -34.83 -19.51
CA PHE A 255 -0.09 -34.72 -18.28
C PHE A 255 0.48 -36.07 -17.83
N ALA A 256 -0.31 -37.14 -17.88
CA ALA A 256 0.14 -38.47 -17.49
C ALA A 256 1.17 -39.00 -18.47
N TRP A 257 0.97 -38.76 -19.77
CA TRP A 257 1.96 -39.05 -20.79
C TRP A 257 3.26 -38.26 -20.62
N ALA A 258 3.18 -36.97 -20.25
CA ALA A 258 4.36 -36.17 -19.95
C ALA A 258 5.13 -36.72 -18.72
N LEU A 259 4.44 -37.07 -17.63
CA LEU A 259 5.06 -37.72 -16.47
C LEU A 259 5.67 -39.08 -16.81
N THR A 260 4.96 -39.90 -17.58
CA THR A 260 5.45 -41.23 -17.98
C THR A 260 6.69 -41.10 -18.85
N SER A 261 6.70 -40.13 -19.78
CA SER A 261 7.88 -39.85 -20.58
C SER A 261 9.09 -39.43 -19.74
N ALA A 262 8.86 -38.73 -18.63
CA ALA A 262 9.91 -38.34 -17.70
C ALA A 262 10.44 -39.51 -16.86
N MET A 263 9.59 -40.49 -16.53
CA MET A 263 9.97 -41.67 -15.76
C MET A 263 10.61 -42.76 -16.62
N TYR A 264 10.23 -42.86 -17.90
CA TYR A 264 10.69 -43.86 -18.87
C TYR A 264 11.22 -43.17 -20.14
N PRO A 265 12.35 -42.45 -20.06
CA PRO A 265 12.86 -41.68 -21.19
C PRO A 265 13.27 -42.59 -22.37
N VAL A 266 12.75 -42.28 -23.56
CA VAL A 266 13.04 -43.00 -24.82
C VAL A 266 13.91 -42.11 -25.73
N VAL A 267 14.92 -42.70 -26.38
CA VAL A 267 15.84 -41.98 -27.27
C VAL A 267 15.30 -41.88 -28.70
N GLU A 268 14.77 -42.98 -29.25
CA GLU A 268 14.26 -43.04 -30.62
C GLU A 268 12.75 -42.78 -30.71
N HIS A 269 12.36 -41.82 -31.55
CA HIS A 269 10.96 -41.41 -31.75
C HIS A 269 10.18 -41.14 -30.44
N PRO A 270 10.70 -40.31 -29.52
CA PRO A 270 10.10 -40.07 -28.20
C PRO A 270 8.71 -39.44 -28.23
N GLN A 271 8.24 -38.97 -29.38
CA GLN A 271 6.90 -38.43 -29.60
C GLN A 271 5.81 -39.50 -29.70
N ARG A 272 6.16 -40.79 -29.90
CA ARG A 272 5.18 -41.88 -30.11
C ARG A 272 4.73 -42.49 -28.79
N ILE A 273 3.42 -42.61 -28.58
CA ILE A 273 2.82 -43.22 -27.38
C ILE A 273 3.28 -44.68 -27.20
N SER A 274 3.34 -45.46 -28.29
CA SER A 274 3.66 -46.90 -28.26
C SER A 274 5.03 -47.27 -27.69
N LYS A 275 5.90 -46.27 -27.45
CA LYS A 275 7.21 -46.46 -26.84
C LYS A 275 7.20 -46.36 -25.32
N TYR A 276 6.11 -45.92 -24.71
CA TYR A 276 5.98 -45.78 -23.26
C TYR A 276 4.98 -46.80 -22.70
N PRO A 277 5.21 -47.33 -21.49
CA PRO A 277 4.19 -48.13 -20.81
C PRO A 277 2.94 -47.28 -20.57
N HIS A 278 1.76 -47.91 -20.52
CA HIS A 278 0.53 -47.15 -20.35
C HIS A 278 0.52 -46.49 -18.97
N TYR A 279 0.21 -45.19 -18.91
CA TYR A 279 0.37 -44.39 -17.68
C TYR A 279 -0.42 -44.95 -16.48
N SER A 280 -1.50 -45.69 -16.70
CA SER A 280 -2.32 -46.31 -15.64
C SER A 280 -1.63 -47.48 -14.93
N GLU A 281 -0.68 -48.15 -15.58
CA GLU A 281 0.05 -49.28 -15.01
C GLU A 281 1.19 -48.80 -14.09
N VAL A 282 1.62 -47.56 -14.28
CA VAL A 282 2.89 -47.07 -13.75
C VAL A 282 2.73 -45.91 -12.77
N LEU A 283 1.70 -45.07 -12.96
CA LEU A 283 1.39 -43.96 -12.08
C LEU A 283 0.24 -44.29 -11.14
N LYS A 284 0.42 -44.05 -9.84
CA LYS A 284 -0.64 -44.07 -8.85
C LYS A 284 -1.46 -42.78 -8.98
N LEU A 285 -2.62 -42.90 -9.62
CA LEU A 285 -3.51 -41.78 -9.96
C LEU A 285 -4.87 -41.86 -9.24
N LYS A 286 -4.91 -42.41 -8.03
CA LYS A 286 -6.16 -42.64 -7.30
C LYS A 286 -6.84 -41.30 -6.97
N GLY A 287 -8.03 -41.08 -7.50
CA GLY A 287 -8.79 -39.83 -7.32
C GLY A 287 -8.30 -38.66 -8.17
N VAL A 288 -7.51 -38.90 -9.22
CA VAL A 288 -7.11 -37.89 -10.22
C VAL A 288 -8.09 -37.94 -11.40
N GLN A 289 -8.59 -36.77 -11.82
CA GLN A 289 -9.51 -36.68 -12.97
C GLN A 289 -8.80 -36.05 -14.16
N PHE A 290 -8.91 -36.72 -15.31
CA PHE A 290 -8.43 -36.19 -16.58
C PHE A 290 -9.51 -35.38 -17.28
N PRO A 291 -9.16 -34.22 -17.87
CA PRO A 291 -7.79 -33.72 -17.99
C PRO A 291 -7.35 -32.94 -16.73
N ILE A 292 -6.10 -33.13 -16.31
CA ILE A 292 -5.65 -32.74 -14.97
C ILE A 292 -5.57 -31.22 -14.82
N THR A 293 -5.70 -30.78 -13.57
CA THR A 293 -5.63 -29.36 -13.19
C THR A 293 -4.45 -29.16 -12.24
N LEU A 294 -3.84 -27.97 -12.25
CA LEU A 294 -2.64 -27.67 -11.44
C LEU A 294 -2.83 -27.97 -9.93
N LYS A 295 -4.06 -27.95 -9.43
CA LYS A 295 -4.39 -28.19 -8.02
C LYS A 295 -4.42 -29.67 -7.63
N GLN A 296 -4.50 -30.58 -8.60
CA GLN A 296 -4.43 -32.03 -8.37
C GLN A 296 -2.97 -32.53 -8.34
N ILE A 297 -2.01 -31.71 -8.78
CA ILE A 297 -0.57 -32.04 -8.79
C ILE A 297 -0.05 -32.45 -7.41
N PRO A 298 -0.34 -31.75 -6.29
CA PRO A 298 0.09 -32.20 -4.96
C PRO A 298 -0.36 -33.61 -4.59
N ASN A 299 -1.53 -34.05 -5.06
CA ASN A 299 -2.02 -35.41 -4.80
C ASN A 299 -1.16 -36.43 -5.57
N VAL A 300 -0.85 -36.13 -6.83
CA VAL A 300 0.05 -36.94 -7.66
C VAL A 300 1.47 -37.00 -7.06
N GLU A 301 2.00 -35.86 -6.60
CA GLU A 301 3.30 -35.75 -5.91
C GLU A 301 3.37 -36.63 -4.65
N LYS A 302 2.30 -36.62 -3.84
CA LYS A 302 2.20 -37.46 -2.63
C LYS A 302 2.10 -38.94 -2.96
N GLN A 303 1.23 -39.34 -3.88
CA GLN A 303 0.98 -40.75 -4.19
C GLN A 303 2.17 -41.44 -4.86
N ASN A 304 2.94 -40.71 -5.65
CA ASN A 304 4.05 -41.25 -6.44
C ASN A 304 5.43 -40.89 -5.86
N ASN A 305 5.47 -40.26 -4.68
CA ASN A 305 6.68 -39.77 -4.03
C ASN A 305 7.62 -38.96 -4.96
N LEU A 306 7.04 -38.04 -5.72
CA LEU A 306 7.74 -37.19 -6.70
C LEU A 306 7.42 -35.71 -6.45
N SER A 307 8.18 -34.82 -7.06
CA SER A 307 7.95 -33.37 -7.00
C SER A 307 7.87 -32.79 -8.41
N ILE A 308 6.95 -31.85 -8.67
CA ILE A 308 6.62 -31.36 -10.01
C ILE A 308 6.65 -29.83 -10.03
N ASN A 309 7.34 -29.26 -11.03
CA ASN A 309 7.18 -27.85 -11.39
C ASN A 309 6.49 -27.74 -12.76
N VAL A 310 5.57 -26.78 -12.90
CA VAL A 310 4.89 -26.48 -14.17
C VAL A 310 5.15 -25.04 -14.56
N TYR A 311 5.61 -24.86 -15.79
CA TYR A 311 5.84 -23.56 -16.41
C TYR A 311 4.87 -23.35 -17.57
N ILE A 312 4.39 -22.13 -17.79
CA ILE A 312 3.58 -21.75 -18.94
C ILE A 312 4.41 -20.99 -19.98
N LEU A 313 4.08 -21.18 -21.25
CA LEU A 313 4.66 -20.44 -22.36
C LEU A 313 3.76 -19.24 -22.72
N GLU A 314 4.26 -18.02 -22.55
CA GLU A 314 3.55 -16.79 -22.89
C GLU A 314 4.19 -16.13 -24.13
N LYS A 315 3.40 -15.77 -25.15
CA LYS A 315 3.88 -14.99 -26.30
C LYS A 315 3.94 -13.51 -25.97
N ARG A 316 5.12 -12.91 -26.17
CA ARG A 316 5.38 -11.46 -26.11
C ARG A 316 5.74 -10.94 -27.50
N SER A 317 5.79 -9.61 -27.65
CA SER A 317 6.25 -8.96 -28.88
C SER A 317 7.65 -9.41 -29.31
N SER A 318 8.51 -9.78 -28.35
CA SER A 318 9.88 -10.26 -28.58
C SER A 318 10.03 -11.78 -28.67
N GLY A 319 8.93 -12.55 -28.74
CA GLY A 319 8.94 -14.03 -28.79
C GLY A 319 8.31 -14.70 -27.56
N PHE A 320 8.53 -16.00 -27.39
CA PHE A 320 7.94 -16.77 -26.28
C PHE A 320 8.78 -16.70 -25.00
N VAL A 321 8.11 -16.51 -23.86
CA VAL A 321 8.71 -16.45 -22.53
C VAL A 321 8.13 -17.52 -21.64
N THR A 322 9.00 -18.31 -21.01
CA THR A 322 8.63 -19.30 -19.99
C THR A 322 8.45 -18.63 -18.63
N LEU A 323 7.33 -18.90 -17.96
CA LEU A 323 6.97 -18.37 -16.64
C LEU A 323 6.58 -19.51 -15.69
N PRO A 324 6.95 -19.47 -14.40
CA PRO A 324 6.53 -20.47 -13.43
C PRO A 324 5.06 -20.28 -13.07
N THR A 325 4.32 -21.38 -13.03
CA THR A 325 2.87 -21.40 -12.76
C THR A 325 2.55 -22.25 -11.53
N TYR A 326 3.24 -23.37 -11.37
CA TYR A 326 3.20 -24.22 -10.19
C TYR A 326 4.62 -24.58 -9.80
N LEU A 327 4.99 -24.27 -8.55
CA LEU A 327 6.27 -24.64 -7.96
C LEU A 327 6.00 -25.48 -6.73
N THR A 328 6.70 -26.59 -6.62
CA THR A 328 6.62 -27.46 -5.43
C THR A 328 7.34 -26.81 -4.24
N ASN A 329 6.76 -26.97 -3.05
CA ASN A 329 7.36 -26.46 -1.81
C ASN A 329 8.46 -27.38 -1.27
N ASP A 330 8.39 -28.66 -1.63
CA ASP A 330 9.29 -29.69 -1.14
C ASP A 330 9.88 -30.47 -2.31
N LYS A 331 11.13 -30.15 -2.66
CA LYS A 331 11.83 -30.77 -3.77
C LYS A 331 12.36 -32.13 -3.31
N LYS A 332 11.82 -33.18 -3.92
CA LYS A 332 12.22 -34.57 -3.69
C LYS A 332 13.32 -34.98 -4.68
N ASP A 333 14.01 -36.08 -4.40
CA ASP A 333 15.04 -36.66 -5.28
C ASP A 333 14.53 -36.90 -6.71
N ARG A 334 13.25 -37.32 -6.83
CA ARG A 334 12.55 -37.44 -8.11
C ARG A 334 11.79 -36.15 -8.43
N HIS A 335 12.42 -35.26 -9.19
CA HIS A 335 11.88 -33.96 -9.57
C HIS A 335 11.61 -33.85 -11.09
N ILE A 336 10.41 -33.44 -11.49
CA ILE A 336 9.97 -33.36 -12.89
C ILE A 336 9.53 -31.93 -13.25
N ASN A 337 10.04 -31.41 -14.37
CA ASN A 337 9.67 -30.11 -14.92
C ASN A 337 8.74 -30.29 -16.13
N LEU A 338 7.58 -29.62 -16.13
CA LEU A 338 6.58 -29.68 -17.20
C LEU A 338 6.36 -28.30 -17.82
N LEU A 339 6.13 -28.25 -19.13
CA LEU A 339 5.76 -27.06 -19.88
C LEU A 339 4.28 -27.16 -20.30
N LEU A 340 3.51 -26.13 -20.00
CA LEU A 340 2.13 -25.94 -20.41
C LEU A 340 2.09 -24.99 -21.61
N ILE A 341 1.61 -25.47 -22.74
CA ILE A 341 1.45 -24.69 -23.98
C ILE A 341 -0.02 -24.48 -24.31
N GLN A 342 -0.33 -23.43 -25.09
CA GLN A 342 -1.67 -23.05 -25.50
C GLN A 342 -1.82 -23.05 -27.03
N SER A 343 -3.04 -23.31 -27.54
CA SER A 343 -3.24 -23.61 -28.98
C SER A 343 -3.14 -22.41 -29.93
N ARG A 344 -3.48 -21.19 -29.52
CA ARG A 344 -3.42 -19.97 -30.37
C ARG A 344 -3.10 -18.71 -29.55
N ASP A 345 -2.41 -17.76 -30.19
CA ASP A 345 -2.13 -16.41 -29.68
C ASP A 345 -2.72 -15.35 -30.64
N GLY A 346 -4.00 -14.97 -30.53
CA GLY A 346 -4.60 -13.92 -31.38
C GLY A 346 -6.11 -13.72 -31.23
N ASP A 347 -6.58 -12.52 -31.60
CA ASP A 347 -7.92 -11.93 -31.42
C ASP A 347 -9.00 -12.42 -32.42
N VAL A 348 -9.17 -13.74 -32.59
CA VAL A 348 -10.32 -14.29 -33.34
C VAL A 348 -11.28 -14.94 -32.35
N ASP A 349 -12.35 -14.23 -32.04
CA ASP A 349 -13.44 -14.64 -31.15
C ASP A 349 -14.21 -15.81 -31.79
N ASP A 350 -14.20 -16.98 -31.13
CA ASP A 350 -15.35 -17.90 -30.93
C ASP A 350 -14.97 -19.34 -30.50
N GLU A 351 -13.67 -19.71 -30.48
CA GLU A 351 -13.24 -21.05 -30.00
C GLU A 351 -12.53 -21.06 -28.63
N PRO A 352 -12.78 -22.06 -27.76
CA PRO A 352 -12.15 -22.18 -26.45
C PRO A 352 -10.64 -22.51 -26.55
N LEU A 353 -9.82 -21.78 -25.80
CA LEU A 353 -8.37 -22.03 -25.65
C LEU A 353 -8.08 -23.45 -25.15
N ARG A 354 -7.29 -24.21 -25.90
CA ARG A 354 -6.80 -25.55 -25.51
C ARG A 354 -5.40 -25.45 -24.92
N TYR A 355 -5.11 -26.31 -23.93
CA TYR A 355 -3.80 -26.41 -23.31
C TYR A 355 -3.20 -27.81 -23.54
N HIS A 356 -1.89 -27.95 -23.37
CA HIS A 356 -1.20 -29.24 -23.52
C HIS A 356 0.05 -29.29 -22.62
N TYR A 357 0.27 -30.42 -21.94
CA TYR A 357 1.43 -30.63 -21.09
C TYR A 357 2.54 -31.34 -21.86
N VAL A 358 3.76 -30.82 -21.71
CA VAL A 358 4.95 -31.29 -22.39
C VAL A 358 6.05 -31.51 -21.36
N TRP A 359 6.80 -32.59 -21.45
CA TRP A 359 7.92 -32.82 -20.54
C TRP A 359 9.13 -31.95 -20.92
N ILE A 360 9.68 -31.23 -19.95
CA ILE A 360 10.96 -30.51 -20.08
C ILE A 360 12.08 -31.46 -19.67
N LYS A 361 12.75 -32.07 -20.64
CA LYS A 361 13.91 -32.94 -20.38
C LYS A 361 15.16 -32.15 -20.00
N ASP A 362 15.30 -30.93 -20.53
CA ASP A 362 16.45 -30.06 -20.27
C ASP A 362 16.00 -28.61 -20.14
N LEU A 363 15.81 -28.16 -18.90
CA LEU A 363 15.40 -26.80 -18.58
C LEU A 363 16.45 -25.78 -19.05
N SER A 364 17.74 -26.12 -18.94
CA SER A 364 18.82 -25.27 -19.40
C SER A 364 18.77 -25.06 -20.91
N ARG A 365 18.51 -26.10 -21.69
CA ARG A 365 18.37 -26.01 -23.15
C ARG A 365 17.11 -25.24 -23.58
N LEU A 366 16.03 -25.30 -22.80
CA LEU A 366 14.80 -24.55 -23.06
C LEU A 366 15.00 -23.03 -22.92
N LEU A 367 15.78 -22.63 -21.91
CA LEU A 367 16.00 -21.22 -21.55
C LEU A 367 17.27 -20.61 -22.17
N SER A 368 18.30 -21.40 -22.48
CA SER A 368 19.63 -20.92 -22.89
C SER A 368 19.69 -20.15 -24.21
N SER A 369 18.83 -20.49 -25.17
CA SER A 369 18.81 -19.82 -26.48
C SER A 369 18.34 -18.35 -26.42
N GLN A 370 17.95 -17.85 -25.23
CA GLN A 370 17.59 -16.46 -24.99
C GLN A 370 18.79 -15.59 -24.58
N LEU A 371 20.00 -16.15 -24.37
CA LEU A 371 21.06 -15.43 -23.65
C LEU A 371 22.48 -15.43 -24.27
N SER A 372 22.92 -16.39 -25.11
CA SER A 372 24.23 -16.24 -25.80
C SER A 372 24.50 -17.26 -26.92
N LYS A 373 25.38 -16.89 -27.87
CA LYS A 373 25.97 -17.77 -28.90
C LYS A 373 27.12 -18.68 -28.41
N HIS A 374 27.56 -18.57 -27.14
CA HIS A 374 28.68 -19.35 -26.60
C HIS A 374 28.25 -20.70 -25.97
N LYS A 375 29.07 -21.74 -26.20
CA LYS A 375 28.81 -23.17 -25.93
C LYS A 375 29.06 -23.63 -24.47
N THR A 376 28.83 -22.80 -23.45
CA THR A 376 28.97 -23.22 -22.04
C THR A 376 27.62 -23.60 -21.42
N LYS A 377 27.57 -24.73 -20.66
CA LYS A 377 26.34 -25.23 -20.02
C LYS A 377 25.94 -24.30 -18.87
N LYS A 378 24.84 -23.57 -19.03
CA LYS A 378 24.26 -22.70 -17.99
C LYS A 378 23.35 -23.51 -17.05
N HIS A 379 23.44 -23.31 -15.74
CA HIS A 379 22.63 -23.98 -14.73
C HIS A 379 21.48 -23.07 -14.29
N PHE A 380 20.22 -23.47 -14.46
CA PHE A 380 19.08 -22.62 -14.07
C PHE A 380 18.47 -23.03 -12.74
N CYS A 381 18.09 -22.04 -11.93
CA CYS A 381 17.23 -22.25 -10.77
C CYS A 381 15.80 -22.51 -11.23
N ASP A 382 15.22 -23.61 -10.77
CA ASP A 382 13.86 -24.05 -11.12
C ASP A 382 12.75 -23.20 -10.49
N ARG A 383 13.07 -22.36 -9.49
CA ARG A 383 12.12 -21.41 -8.88
C ARG A 383 12.15 -20.04 -9.55
N CYS A 384 13.29 -19.35 -9.49
CA CYS A 384 13.41 -17.98 -10.00
C CYS A 384 13.73 -17.90 -11.51
N LEU A 385 14.05 -19.04 -12.14
CA LEU A 385 14.48 -19.14 -13.55
C LEU A 385 15.72 -18.32 -13.91
N HIS A 386 16.53 -17.95 -12.91
CA HIS A 386 17.83 -17.30 -13.12
C HIS A 386 18.92 -18.35 -13.45
N TYR A 387 19.93 -17.96 -14.21
CA TYR A 387 21.03 -18.85 -14.61
C TYR A 387 22.30 -18.60 -13.80
N PHE A 388 23.09 -19.65 -13.61
CA PHE A 388 24.37 -19.66 -12.93
C PHE A 388 25.41 -20.37 -13.79
N SER A 389 26.68 -20.00 -13.62
CA SER A 389 27.80 -20.63 -14.31
C SER A 389 28.20 -21.99 -13.73
N SER A 390 27.85 -22.27 -12.46
CA SER A 390 28.18 -23.53 -11.78
C SER A 390 27.04 -24.06 -10.91
N MET A 391 27.06 -25.36 -10.64
CA MET A 391 26.06 -26.04 -9.78
C MET A 391 26.19 -25.63 -8.31
N GLU A 392 27.40 -25.33 -7.85
CA GLU A 392 27.65 -24.91 -6.46
C GLU A 392 26.99 -23.54 -6.16
N ARG A 393 27.14 -22.57 -7.07
CA ARG A 393 26.47 -21.26 -6.95
C ARG A 393 24.96 -21.41 -6.93
N LEU A 394 24.42 -22.29 -7.77
CA LEU A 394 22.99 -22.61 -7.77
C LEU A 394 22.52 -23.18 -6.43
N SER A 395 23.30 -24.09 -5.81
CA SER A 395 22.93 -24.68 -4.51
C SER A 395 22.91 -23.64 -3.39
N LYS A 396 23.93 -22.77 -3.33
CA LYS A 396 23.99 -21.63 -2.39
C LYS A 396 22.80 -20.69 -2.59
N HIS A 397 22.49 -20.34 -3.84
CA HIS A 397 21.33 -19.52 -4.18
C HIS A 397 20.00 -20.18 -3.75
N TYR A 398 19.86 -21.49 -3.96
CA TYR A 398 18.60 -22.20 -3.69
C TYR A 398 18.19 -22.15 -2.22
N ALA A 399 19.15 -22.21 -1.29
CA ALA A 399 18.91 -22.13 0.16
C ALA A 399 18.17 -20.83 0.53
N ASP A 400 18.58 -19.70 -0.05
CA ASP A 400 17.93 -18.41 0.20
C ASP A 400 16.68 -18.24 -0.68
N CYS A 401 16.72 -18.71 -1.93
CA CYS A 401 15.66 -18.53 -2.93
C CYS A 401 14.36 -19.26 -2.57
N LYS A 402 14.44 -20.45 -1.94
CA LYS A 402 13.28 -21.25 -1.50
C LYS A 402 12.35 -20.47 -0.56
N ASN A 403 12.90 -19.58 0.27
CA ASN A 403 12.14 -18.85 1.29
C ASN A 403 11.62 -17.49 0.80
N VAL A 404 12.16 -16.96 -0.30
CA VAL A 404 11.95 -15.56 -0.73
C VAL A 404 11.29 -15.44 -2.10
N ASN A 405 11.54 -16.38 -3.02
CA ASN A 405 11.10 -16.30 -4.42
C ASN A 405 10.17 -17.46 -4.80
N ASP A 406 8.94 -17.10 -5.20
CA ASP A 406 7.94 -18.02 -5.75
C ASP A 406 7.59 -17.70 -7.23
N CYS A 407 8.37 -16.82 -7.87
CA CYS A 407 8.13 -16.35 -9.23
C CYS A 407 9.44 -16.08 -9.98
N LYS A 408 9.34 -15.90 -11.30
CA LYS A 408 10.49 -15.56 -12.15
C LYS A 408 11.10 -14.23 -11.71
N VAL A 409 12.42 -14.22 -11.55
CA VAL A 409 13.19 -12.99 -11.28
C VAL A 409 13.83 -12.54 -12.58
N ARG A 410 13.52 -11.32 -13.01
CA ARG A 410 14.18 -10.65 -14.13
C ARG A 410 15.09 -9.56 -13.58
N LEU A 411 16.38 -9.67 -13.92
CA LEU A 411 17.38 -8.64 -13.67
C LEU A 411 17.62 -7.82 -14.94
N PRO A 412 18.23 -6.63 -14.84
CA PRO A 412 18.64 -5.86 -16.00
C PRO A 412 19.74 -6.60 -16.79
N ASN A 413 19.67 -6.54 -18.12
CA ASN A 413 20.74 -7.04 -19.00
C ASN A 413 21.83 -5.97 -19.16
N GLU A 414 22.94 -6.28 -19.84
CA GLU A 414 24.05 -5.32 -20.09
C GLU A 414 23.59 -3.98 -20.68
N ASP A 415 22.63 -3.99 -21.62
CA ASP A 415 22.09 -2.76 -22.22
C ASP A 415 21.18 -1.96 -21.25
N GLN A 416 20.68 -2.62 -20.21
CA GLN A 416 19.70 -2.10 -19.25
C GLN A 416 20.31 -1.83 -17.87
N LYS A 417 21.59 -2.19 -17.64
CA LYS A 417 22.25 -2.06 -16.35
C LYS A 417 22.43 -0.61 -15.93
N TYR A 418 22.51 0.32 -16.86
CA TYR A 418 22.68 1.74 -16.56
C TYR A 418 21.34 2.45 -16.41
N LEU A 419 21.04 2.87 -15.18
CA LEU A 419 19.96 3.78 -14.86
C LEU A 419 20.47 5.23 -14.97
N LYS A 420 19.89 5.97 -15.90
CA LYS A 420 20.15 7.40 -16.14
C LYS A 420 18.85 8.13 -16.44
N PHE A 421 18.87 9.45 -16.35
CA PHE A 421 17.73 10.27 -16.76
C PHE A 421 17.41 10.05 -18.25
N LYS A 422 16.14 9.77 -18.57
CA LYS A 422 15.66 9.51 -19.95
C LYS A 422 14.46 10.37 -20.33
N ASN A 423 13.72 10.90 -19.36
CA ASN A 423 12.42 11.53 -19.59
C ASN A 423 12.54 13.02 -19.92
N PHE A 424 13.34 13.36 -20.93
CA PHE A 424 13.55 14.77 -21.33
C PHE A 424 12.25 15.47 -21.73
N LYS A 425 11.28 14.74 -22.29
CA LYS A 425 9.93 15.27 -22.60
C LYS A 425 9.20 15.94 -21.41
N ASN A 426 9.54 15.56 -20.19
CA ASN A 426 8.92 16.12 -18.99
C ASN A 426 9.45 17.53 -18.65
N LYS A 427 10.41 18.06 -19.45
CA LYS A 427 10.83 19.47 -19.42
C LYS A 427 9.72 20.41 -19.92
N GLU A 428 8.86 19.93 -20.82
CA GLU A 428 7.71 20.71 -21.32
C GLU A 428 6.61 20.82 -20.27
N LYS A 429 5.97 22.00 -20.19
CA LYS A 429 4.71 22.14 -19.44
C LYS A 429 3.64 21.31 -20.15
N VAL A 430 2.93 20.47 -19.40
CA VAL A 430 1.68 19.84 -19.85
C VAL A 430 0.70 20.91 -20.36
N PRO A 431 0.15 20.79 -21.59
CA PRO A 431 -0.66 21.84 -22.20
C PRO A 431 -2.01 22.04 -21.48
N PHE A 432 -2.72 20.95 -21.18
CA PHE A 432 -4.03 20.98 -20.52
C PHE A 432 -3.98 20.24 -19.18
N VAL A 433 -4.47 20.88 -18.12
CA VAL A 433 -4.62 20.27 -16.79
C VAL A 433 -6.05 20.51 -16.30
N VAL A 434 -6.70 19.46 -15.81
CA VAL A 434 -8.04 19.55 -15.22
C VAL A 434 -7.91 19.50 -13.70
N TYR A 435 -8.54 20.42 -13.00
CA TYR A 435 -8.65 20.45 -11.54
C TYR A 435 -10.11 20.23 -11.18
N ALA A 436 -10.41 19.35 -10.23
CA ALA A 436 -11.79 19.01 -9.93
C ALA A 436 -11.97 18.71 -8.43
N ASP A 437 -13.20 18.90 -7.98
CA ASP A 437 -13.65 18.57 -6.63
C ASP A 437 -15.11 18.13 -6.65
N LEU A 438 -15.55 17.43 -5.61
CA LEU A 438 -16.94 16.99 -5.45
C LEU A 438 -17.42 17.16 -4.02
N GLU A 439 -18.72 17.39 -3.88
CA GLU A 439 -19.38 17.47 -2.58
C GLU A 439 -20.42 16.37 -2.41
N SER A 440 -20.54 15.89 -1.18
CA SER A 440 -21.37 14.74 -0.82
C SER A 440 -22.39 15.06 0.25
N VAL A 441 -23.57 14.47 0.12
CA VAL A 441 -24.59 14.42 1.15
C VAL A 441 -24.27 13.28 2.14
N LEU A 442 -24.36 13.56 3.44
CA LEU A 442 -24.06 12.63 4.54
C LEU A 442 -25.34 12.02 5.13
N LYS A 443 -25.86 10.99 4.46
CA LYS A 443 -27.08 10.31 4.91
C LYS A 443 -26.83 9.52 6.20
N GLN A 444 -27.59 9.79 7.26
CA GLN A 444 -27.44 9.05 8.52
C GLN A 444 -27.87 7.58 8.37
N VAL A 445 -27.09 6.66 8.94
CA VAL A 445 -27.33 5.21 8.89
C VAL A 445 -27.03 4.61 10.26
N ASN A 446 -27.90 3.76 10.80
CA ASN A 446 -27.66 3.05 12.06
C ASN A 446 -27.38 1.56 11.78
N SER A 447 -26.17 1.24 11.28
CA SER A 447 -25.81 -0.14 10.91
C SER A 447 -24.47 -0.55 11.51
N GLY A 448 -24.51 -1.15 12.70
CA GLY A 448 -23.31 -1.59 13.42
C GLY A 448 -22.48 -0.38 13.83
N ASN A 449 -21.23 -0.32 13.35
CA ASN A 449 -20.31 0.79 13.61
C ASN A 449 -20.38 1.91 12.55
N LYS A 450 -21.23 1.80 11.53
CA LYS A 450 -21.45 2.85 10.51
C LYS A 450 -22.53 3.81 11.00
N TYR A 451 -22.24 5.11 10.93
CA TYR A 451 -23.19 6.16 11.31
C TYR A 451 -23.61 7.08 10.15
N GLN A 452 -22.81 7.20 9.08
CA GLN A 452 -23.16 7.97 7.88
C GLN A 452 -22.76 7.26 6.59
N HIS A 453 -23.53 7.45 5.52
CA HIS A 453 -23.27 7.02 4.15
C HIS A 453 -23.16 8.26 3.25
N HIS A 454 -22.04 8.38 2.55
CA HIS A 454 -21.72 9.53 1.71
C HIS A 454 -22.23 9.28 0.29
N LEU A 455 -23.02 10.21 -0.24
CA LEU A 455 -23.58 10.16 -1.59
C LEU A 455 -23.14 11.41 -2.37
N PRO A 456 -22.59 11.29 -3.59
CA PRO A 456 -22.17 12.45 -4.36
C PRO A 456 -23.39 13.31 -4.72
N ALA A 457 -23.27 14.63 -4.57
CA ALA A 457 -24.36 15.58 -4.74
C ALA A 457 -24.00 16.74 -5.68
N ALA A 458 -22.72 17.13 -5.73
CA ALA A 458 -22.23 18.14 -6.66
C ALA A 458 -20.82 17.78 -7.13
N VAL A 459 -20.46 18.24 -8.33
CA VAL A 459 -19.11 18.12 -8.90
C VAL A 459 -18.79 19.37 -9.69
N GLY A 460 -17.54 19.82 -9.61
CA GLY A 460 -17.02 20.93 -10.39
C GLY A 460 -15.66 20.61 -10.96
N TYR A 461 -15.33 21.23 -12.09
CA TYR A 461 -13.98 21.18 -12.63
C TYR A 461 -13.57 22.47 -13.33
N TYR A 462 -12.28 22.74 -13.30
CA TYR A 462 -11.61 23.84 -14.00
C TYR A 462 -10.55 23.27 -14.94
N VAL A 463 -10.59 23.66 -16.20
CA VAL A 463 -9.54 23.34 -17.18
C VAL A 463 -8.58 24.52 -17.25
N LYS A 464 -7.29 24.27 -16.99
CA LYS A 464 -6.21 25.23 -17.24
C LYS A 464 -5.46 24.86 -18.50
N CYS A 465 -5.38 25.80 -19.43
CA CYS A 465 -4.47 25.73 -20.58
C CYS A 465 -3.20 26.54 -20.29
N SER A 466 -2.02 25.97 -20.57
CA SER A 466 -0.74 26.60 -20.26
C SER A 466 -0.22 27.56 -21.32
N TYR A 467 -0.71 27.46 -22.56
CA TYR A 467 -0.22 28.26 -23.69
C TYR A 467 -1.24 29.30 -24.18
N ASP A 468 -2.53 29.09 -23.92
CA ASP A 468 -3.60 30.01 -24.28
C ASP A 468 -4.62 30.13 -23.12
N PRO A 469 -4.60 31.24 -22.36
CA PRO A 469 -5.54 31.46 -21.27
C PRO A 469 -7.01 31.40 -21.69
N SER A 470 -7.35 31.78 -22.93
CA SER A 470 -8.73 31.80 -23.43
C SER A 470 -9.39 30.42 -23.49
N LEU A 471 -8.57 29.35 -23.55
CA LEU A 471 -9.02 27.97 -23.52
C LEU A 471 -9.27 27.45 -22.10
N SER A 472 -9.05 28.27 -21.06
CA SER A 472 -9.30 27.91 -19.67
C SER A 472 -10.74 28.22 -19.27
N PHE A 473 -11.44 27.26 -18.66
CA PHE A 473 -12.86 27.43 -18.29
C PHE A 473 -13.27 26.60 -17.06
N TYR A 474 -14.33 27.03 -16.39
CA TYR A 474 -14.97 26.35 -15.25
C TYR A 474 -16.34 25.79 -15.63
N ARG A 475 -16.68 24.58 -15.16
CA ARG A 475 -18.05 24.04 -15.19
C ARG A 475 -18.36 23.29 -13.89
N SER A 476 -19.64 23.31 -13.50
CA SER A 476 -20.14 22.59 -12.32
C SER A 476 -21.54 22.05 -12.55
N TYR A 477 -21.91 21.04 -11.77
CA TYR A 477 -23.24 20.46 -11.78
C TYR A 477 -23.61 19.92 -10.40
N ARG A 478 -24.85 20.19 -9.97
CA ARG A 478 -25.45 19.68 -8.72
C ARG A 478 -26.65 18.80 -9.06
N GLY A 479 -26.61 17.55 -8.64
CA GLY A 479 -27.64 16.54 -8.93
C GLY A 479 -27.21 15.12 -8.56
N GLU A 480 -28.17 14.20 -8.47
CA GLU A 480 -27.89 12.79 -8.15
C GLU A 480 -27.07 12.07 -9.23
N ASP A 481 -27.14 12.53 -10.49
CA ASP A 481 -26.41 12.02 -11.65
C ASP A 481 -25.10 12.79 -11.94
N CYS A 482 -24.60 13.56 -10.97
CA CYS A 482 -23.41 14.40 -11.14
C CYS A 482 -22.18 13.63 -11.64
N MET A 483 -21.96 12.40 -11.18
CA MET A 483 -20.82 11.58 -11.64
C MET A 483 -20.96 11.14 -13.10
N SER A 484 -22.18 10.83 -13.56
CA SER A 484 -22.44 10.53 -14.98
C SER A 484 -22.36 11.77 -15.87
N TRP A 485 -22.77 12.94 -15.35
CA TRP A 485 -22.54 14.21 -16.03
C TRP A 485 -21.04 14.47 -16.20
N PHE A 486 -20.24 14.33 -15.13
CA PHE A 486 -18.80 14.52 -15.19
C PHE A 486 -18.10 13.60 -16.20
N ALA A 487 -18.49 12.32 -16.26
CA ALA A 487 -17.93 11.37 -17.22
C ALA A 487 -18.23 11.76 -18.68
N ARG A 488 -19.44 12.27 -18.97
CA ARG A 488 -19.81 12.76 -20.31
C ARG A 488 -19.04 14.01 -20.71
N GLU A 489 -18.91 14.97 -19.79
CA GLU A 489 -18.14 16.20 -20.02
C GLU A 489 -16.67 15.90 -20.29
N MET A 490 -16.06 14.96 -19.55
CA MET A 490 -14.68 14.53 -19.82
C MET A 490 -14.54 13.87 -21.19
N ASN A 491 -15.52 13.08 -21.64
CA ASN A 491 -15.49 12.47 -22.97
C ASN A 491 -15.56 13.54 -24.09
N GLN A 492 -16.47 14.50 -23.97
CA GLN A 492 -16.58 15.61 -24.92
C GLN A 492 -15.30 16.47 -24.92
N PHE A 493 -14.71 16.70 -23.74
CA PHE A 493 -13.46 17.44 -23.63
C PHE A 493 -12.30 16.72 -24.33
N ALA A 494 -12.23 15.38 -24.28
CA ALA A 494 -11.22 14.63 -25.01
C ALA A 494 -11.31 14.78 -26.53
N GLU A 495 -12.53 14.82 -27.09
CA GLU A 495 -12.75 15.03 -28.54
C GLU A 495 -12.28 16.44 -28.96
N ASN A 496 -12.58 17.46 -28.15
CA ASN A 496 -12.13 18.83 -28.41
C ASN A 496 -10.60 18.94 -28.38
N VAL A 497 -9.96 18.34 -27.37
CA VAL A 497 -8.51 18.37 -27.20
C VAL A 497 -7.80 17.57 -28.29
N GLU A 498 -8.35 16.41 -28.68
CA GLU A 498 -7.80 15.61 -29.78
C GLU A 498 -7.71 16.42 -31.08
N THR A 499 -8.74 17.20 -31.40
CA THR A 499 -8.73 18.10 -32.57
C THR A 499 -7.53 19.05 -32.57
N VAL A 500 -7.17 19.60 -31.41
CA VAL A 500 -5.99 20.49 -31.26
C VAL A 500 -4.70 19.75 -31.60
N PHE A 501 -4.55 18.50 -31.18
CA PHE A 501 -3.35 17.70 -31.47
C PHE A 501 -3.29 17.16 -32.90
N LEU A 502 -4.44 17.03 -33.59
CA LEU A 502 -4.52 16.60 -34.98
C LEU A 502 -4.24 17.73 -35.99
N CYS A 503 -4.28 18.99 -35.56
CA CYS A 503 -3.99 20.16 -36.39
C CYS A 503 -2.71 20.89 -35.91
N PRO A 504 -1.51 20.29 -36.03
CA PRO A 504 -0.27 20.91 -35.60
C PRO A 504 0.09 22.13 -36.47
N PHE A 505 0.61 23.19 -35.85
CA PHE A 505 1.16 24.33 -36.56
C PHE A 505 2.55 24.03 -37.15
N ASP A 506 2.78 24.50 -38.38
CA ASP A 506 4.10 24.43 -39.03
C ASP A 506 5.12 25.38 -38.38
N ILE A 507 6.39 25.01 -38.44
CA ILE A 507 7.50 25.82 -37.93
C ILE A 507 7.62 27.16 -38.67
N LYS A 508 7.73 28.25 -37.91
CA LYS A 508 8.04 29.59 -38.44
C LYS A 508 9.32 30.11 -37.79
N LEU A 509 10.40 30.20 -38.57
CA LEU A 509 11.71 30.69 -38.10
C LEU A 509 11.94 32.14 -38.51
N THR A 510 12.49 32.93 -37.59
CA THR A 510 13.06 34.24 -37.91
C THR A 510 14.50 34.09 -38.43
N PRO A 511 15.03 35.05 -39.22
CA PRO A 511 16.42 35.01 -39.70
C PRO A 511 17.47 34.87 -38.57
N THR A 512 17.19 35.47 -37.41
CA THR A 512 18.04 35.36 -36.22
C THR A 512 18.06 33.93 -35.67
N GLN A 513 16.90 33.29 -35.55
CA GLN A 513 16.78 31.90 -35.08
C GLN A 513 17.44 30.89 -36.03
N GLU A 514 17.39 31.14 -37.34
CA GLU A 514 18.10 30.32 -38.33
C GLU A 514 19.62 30.43 -38.18
N THR A 515 20.11 31.65 -37.89
CA THR A 515 21.53 31.88 -37.58
C THR A 515 21.94 31.17 -36.27
N ASP A 516 21.08 31.19 -35.26
CA ASP A 516 21.32 30.49 -33.98
C ASP A 516 21.29 28.97 -34.13
N PHE A 517 20.39 28.43 -34.96
CA PHE A 517 20.38 27.01 -35.33
C PHE A 517 21.71 26.60 -35.97
N ASN A 518 22.23 27.40 -36.90
CA ASN A 518 23.47 27.12 -37.59
C ASN A 518 24.68 27.15 -36.63
N ARG A 519 24.72 28.09 -35.68
CA ARG A 519 25.78 28.22 -34.67
C ARG A 519 25.67 27.24 -33.49
N ALA A 520 24.52 26.60 -33.29
CA ALA A 520 24.31 25.70 -32.16
C ALA A 520 25.28 24.50 -32.18
N THR A 521 26.12 24.41 -31.15
CA THR A 521 27.08 23.31 -30.93
C THR A 521 26.56 22.22 -30.00
N HIS A 522 25.48 22.51 -29.26
CA HIS A 522 24.86 21.60 -28.30
C HIS A 522 23.36 21.46 -28.57
N CYS A 523 22.82 20.28 -28.30
CA CYS A 523 21.38 20.02 -28.38
C CYS A 523 20.65 20.66 -27.19
N HIS A 524 19.61 21.46 -27.43
CA HIS A 524 18.88 22.12 -26.34
C HIS A 524 18.05 21.15 -25.45
N ILE A 525 17.71 19.96 -25.97
CA ILE A 525 16.92 18.94 -25.25
C ILE A 525 17.79 18.20 -24.23
N CYS A 526 18.85 17.54 -24.70
CA CYS A 526 19.73 16.69 -23.89
C CYS A 526 20.99 17.41 -23.38
N GLU A 527 21.25 18.64 -23.85
CA GLU A 527 22.37 19.50 -23.47
C GLU A 527 23.75 18.88 -23.80
N GLN A 528 23.80 17.88 -24.69
CA GLN A 528 25.03 17.25 -25.17
C GLN A 528 25.53 17.91 -26.46
N PRO A 529 26.86 17.93 -26.69
CA PRO A 529 27.43 18.44 -27.93
C PRO A 529 27.03 17.57 -29.13
N PHE A 530 26.84 18.19 -30.29
CA PHE A 530 26.63 17.49 -31.56
C PHE A 530 27.95 16.85 -32.02
N LYS A 531 27.93 15.54 -32.30
CA LYS A 531 29.06 14.85 -32.94
C LYS A 531 29.03 15.07 -34.47
N PRO A 532 30.14 14.88 -35.19
CA PRO A 532 30.19 15.04 -36.65
C PRO A 532 29.15 14.20 -37.41
N ASP A 533 28.80 13.02 -36.87
CA ASP A 533 27.84 12.09 -37.48
C ASP A 533 26.37 12.36 -37.07
N ASP A 534 26.13 13.30 -36.16
CA ASP A 534 24.78 13.57 -35.64
C ASP A 534 23.97 14.45 -36.60
N VAL A 535 22.75 14.01 -36.92
CA VAL A 535 21.78 14.81 -37.70
C VAL A 535 21.14 15.87 -36.81
N LYS A 536 21.50 17.13 -37.05
CA LYS A 536 20.94 18.32 -36.39
C LYS A 536 19.57 18.67 -36.98
N VAL A 537 18.53 18.69 -36.16
CA VAL A 537 17.14 18.98 -36.56
C VAL A 537 16.56 20.17 -35.78
N ARG A 538 15.55 20.83 -36.36
CA ARG A 538 14.85 21.99 -35.77
C ARG A 538 13.64 21.50 -34.97
N ASP A 539 13.69 21.68 -33.65
CA ASP A 539 12.54 21.39 -32.77
C ASP A 539 11.63 22.61 -32.66
N HIS A 540 10.32 22.38 -32.60
CA HIS A 540 9.32 23.43 -32.45
C HIS A 540 8.09 22.93 -31.69
N ASN A 541 7.32 23.87 -31.16
CA ASN A 541 6.05 23.62 -30.48
C ASN A 541 4.91 23.60 -31.50
N HIS A 542 4.21 22.47 -31.60
CA HIS A 542 3.12 22.30 -32.56
C HIS A 542 1.80 22.98 -32.15
N LEU A 543 1.71 23.50 -30.91
CA LEU A 543 0.47 24.05 -30.34
C LEU A 543 0.34 25.57 -30.48
N ILE A 544 1.43 26.27 -30.84
CA ILE A 544 1.44 27.72 -30.97
C ILE A 544 1.78 28.17 -32.41
N PRO A 545 1.11 29.21 -32.93
CA PRO A 545 1.27 29.65 -34.32
C PRO A 545 2.48 30.57 -34.56
N GLU A 546 3.03 31.17 -33.50
CA GLU A 546 4.11 32.17 -33.53
C GLU A 546 5.17 31.87 -32.47
N ASN A 547 6.42 32.26 -32.73
CA ASN A 547 7.58 31.97 -31.86
C ASN A 547 7.67 30.48 -31.46
N ASN A 548 7.32 29.60 -32.40
CA ASN A 548 7.19 28.18 -32.11
C ASN A 548 8.50 27.40 -32.16
N TYR A 549 9.58 27.98 -32.70
CA TYR A 549 10.91 27.37 -32.69
C TYR A 549 11.51 27.30 -31.26
N ARG A 550 11.90 26.10 -30.84
CA ARG A 550 12.49 25.83 -29.50
C ARG A 550 14.02 25.80 -29.54
N GLY A 551 14.62 25.20 -30.56
CA GLY A 551 16.07 25.11 -30.68
C GLY A 551 16.59 23.96 -31.55
N ALA A 552 17.91 23.88 -31.68
CA ALA A 552 18.57 22.78 -32.36
C ALA A 552 18.56 21.50 -31.50
N ALA A 553 18.22 20.36 -32.08
CA ALA A 553 18.16 19.08 -31.39
C ALA A 553 18.81 17.94 -32.18
N HIS A 554 19.20 16.87 -31.48
CA HIS A 554 19.51 15.60 -32.15
C HIS A 554 18.21 15.02 -32.73
N ASN A 555 18.26 14.41 -33.91
CA ASN A 555 17.09 13.76 -34.50
C ASN A 555 16.41 12.76 -33.55
N SER A 556 17.21 11.94 -32.86
CA SER A 556 16.71 10.98 -31.87
C SER A 556 16.10 11.64 -30.63
N CYS A 557 16.61 12.79 -30.20
CA CYS A 557 16.02 13.54 -29.10
C CYS A 557 14.68 14.15 -29.52
N ASN A 558 14.63 14.77 -30.70
CA ASN A 558 13.43 15.37 -31.27
C ASN A 558 12.27 14.37 -31.41
N ILE A 559 12.54 13.17 -31.96
CA ILE A 559 11.51 12.11 -32.12
C ILE A 559 10.92 11.68 -30.77
N ASN A 560 11.72 11.72 -29.70
CA ASN A 560 11.29 11.36 -28.35
C ASN A 560 10.69 12.52 -27.55
N TYR A 561 10.82 13.76 -28.05
CA TYR A 561 10.36 15.00 -27.43
C TYR A 561 9.03 15.45 -28.05
N LYS A 562 8.01 14.59 -27.92
CA LYS A 562 6.66 14.87 -28.43
C LYS A 562 5.75 15.43 -27.35
N ASP A 563 4.82 16.30 -27.76
CA ASP A 563 3.81 16.86 -26.88
C ASP A 563 2.95 15.76 -26.26
N GLY A 564 2.65 15.90 -24.96
CA GLY A 564 2.00 14.86 -24.19
C GLY A 564 0.51 14.77 -24.47
N VAL A 565 0.05 13.66 -25.03
CA VAL A 565 -1.39 13.33 -25.21
C VAL A 565 -2.10 12.90 -23.90
N VAL A 566 -1.44 13.10 -22.75
CA VAL A 566 -1.98 12.71 -21.44
C VAL A 566 -2.44 13.97 -20.72
N VAL A 567 -3.73 14.04 -20.42
CA VAL A 567 -4.33 15.13 -19.65
C VAL A 567 -4.44 14.69 -18.18
N PRO A 568 -3.70 15.31 -17.25
CA PRO A 568 -3.85 15.09 -15.83
C PRO A 568 -5.15 15.70 -15.29
N VAL A 569 -5.89 14.92 -14.52
CA VAL A 569 -7.08 15.32 -13.76
C VAL A 569 -6.74 15.27 -12.28
N ILE A 570 -6.70 16.42 -11.61
CA ILE A 570 -6.15 16.60 -10.27
C ILE A 570 -7.28 16.82 -9.28
N PHE A 571 -7.34 15.95 -8.28
CA PHE A 571 -8.17 16.10 -7.08
C PHE A 571 -7.26 16.16 -5.84
N HIS A 572 -7.70 16.84 -4.80
CA HIS A 572 -6.98 16.85 -3.53
C HIS A 572 -7.46 15.72 -2.61
N ASN A 573 -6.61 14.71 -2.36
CA ASN A 573 -6.95 13.48 -1.63
C ASN A 573 -7.84 12.48 -2.41
N LEU A 574 -7.68 12.46 -3.75
CA LEU A 574 -8.33 11.52 -4.67
C LEU A 574 -8.33 10.07 -4.16
N SER A 575 -7.14 9.56 -3.77
CA SER A 575 -6.96 8.17 -3.36
C SER A 575 -7.75 7.82 -2.11
N GLY A 576 -8.06 8.83 -1.27
CA GLY A 576 -8.69 8.66 0.03
C GLY A 576 -10.21 8.70 -0.01
N TYR A 577 -10.79 9.46 -0.96
CA TYR A 577 -12.21 9.78 -0.98
C TYR A 577 -12.79 9.68 -2.41
N ASP A 578 -12.47 10.64 -3.28
CA ASP A 578 -13.17 10.89 -4.56
C ASP A 578 -13.10 9.74 -5.55
N ALA A 579 -11.97 9.01 -5.57
CA ALA A 579 -11.79 7.88 -6.48
C ALA A 579 -12.87 6.80 -6.31
N ASN A 580 -13.47 6.67 -5.12
CA ASN A 580 -14.53 5.71 -4.87
C ASN A 580 -15.85 6.08 -5.57
N PHE A 581 -16.12 7.37 -5.77
CA PHE A 581 -17.33 7.83 -6.46
C PHE A 581 -17.13 7.88 -7.98
N ILE A 582 -15.95 8.32 -8.42
CA ILE A 582 -15.69 8.62 -9.84
C ILE A 582 -15.44 7.35 -10.66
N LEU A 583 -14.75 6.35 -10.08
CA LEU A 583 -14.22 5.23 -10.86
C LEU A 583 -15.31 4.40 -11.54
N GLU A 584 -16.46 4.22 -10.89
CA GLU A 584 -17.57 3.44 -11.45
C GLU A 584 -18.10 4.10 -12.73
N ASN A 585 -18.40 5.39 -12.69
CA ASN A 585 -18.90 6.14 -13.84
C ASN A 585 -17.85 6.29 -14.94
N ILE A 586 -16.59 6.59 -14.61
CA ILE A 586 -15.51 6.66 -15.63
C ILE A 586 -15.25 5.30 -16.29
N ALA A 587 -15.44 4.18 -15.56
CA ALA A 587 -15.26 2.85 -16.12
C ALA A 587 -16.42 2.42 -17.04
N ASN A 588 -17.66 2.83 -16.73
CA ASN A 588 -18.87 2.39 -17.43
C ASN A 588 -19.35 3.38 -18.50
N ASP A 589 -19.32 4.68 -18.21
CA ASP A 589 -19.96 5.72 -19.04
C ASP A 589 -19.02 6.23 -20.15
N MET A 590 -17.70 6.00 -20.02
CA MET A 590 -16.71 6.33 -21.06
C MET A 590 -16.21 5.06 -21.76
N PRO A 591 -16.07 5.03 -23.09
CA PRO A 591 -15.48 3.89 -23.81
C PRO A 591 -14.00 3.70 -23.46
N GLY A 592 -13.48 2.49 -23.67
CA GLY A 592 -12.08 2.16 -23.43
C GLY A 592 -11.71 1.70 -22.01
N ARG A 593 -10.41 1.41 -21.84
CA ARG A 593 -9.87 0.66 -20.69
C ARG A 593 -9.35 1.57 -19.58
N VAL A 594 -9.49 1.10 -18.34
CA VAL A 594 -8.90 1.74 -17.16
C VAL A 594 -7.65 0.98 -16.73
N ASP A 595 -6.49 1.65 -16.75
CA ASP A 595 -5.24 1.16 -16.20
C ASP A 595 -5.07 1.65 -14.75
N LEU A 596 -4.91 0.73 -13.80
CA LEU A 596 -4.81 1.03 -12.37
C LEU A 596 -3.37 0.98 -11.87
N LEU A 597 -3.03 1.86 -10.91
CA LEU A 597 -1.89 1.73 -10.00
C LEU A 597 -2.39 1.41 -8.58
N PRO A 598 -2.66 0.14 -8.25
CA PRO A 598 -3.36 -0.23 -7.02
C PRO A 598 -2.45 -0.31 -5.78
N ILE A 599 -2.97 0.14 -4.64
CA ILE A 599 -2.45 -0.22 -3.31
C ILE A 599 -3.21 -1.44 -2.80
N THR A 600 -4.55 -1.35 -2.81
CA THR A 600 -5.47 -2.44 -2.48
C THR A 600 -6.46 -2.64 -3.63
N LYS A 601 -7.46 -3.49 -3.44
CA LYS A 601 -8.55 -3.67 -4.41
C LYS A 601 -9.43 -2.43 -4.58
N GLU A 602 -9.44 -1.51 -3.62
CA GLU A 602 -10.35 -0.35 -3.59
C GLU A 602 -9.59 0.98 -3.49
N LYS A 603 -8.33 0.95 -3.02
CA LYS A 603 -7.48 2.14 -2.92
C LYS A 603 -6.42 2.12 -4.01
N TYR A 604 -6.45 3.13 -4.87
CA TYR A 604 -5.51 3.28 -6.00
C TYR A 604 -4.65 4.53 -5.79
N ILE A 605 -3.37 4.48 -6.19
CA ILE A 605 -2.49 5.66 -6.23
C ILE A 605 -2.97 6.62 -7.30
N SER A 606 -3.32 6.06 -8.45
CA SER A 606 -3.80 6.77 -9.64
C SER A 606 -4.45 5.73 -10.56
N PHE A 607 -5.34 6.20 -11.44
CA PHE A 607 -5.88 5.42 -12.54
C PHE A 607 -5.83 6.25 -13.82
N THR A 608 -5.63 5.59 -14.95
CA THR A 608 -5.58 6.20 -16.27
C THR A 608 -6.68 5.62 -17.15
N LYS A 609 -7.56 6.48 -17.66
CA LYS A 609 -8.55 6.12 -18.65
C LYS A 609 -7.92 6.27 -20.04
N ASN A 610 -7.85 5.17 -20.78
CA ASN A 610 -7.53 5.20 -22.20
C ASN A 610 -8.84 5.08 -22.96
N LEU A 611 -9.12 6.06 -23.81
CA LEU A 611 -10.30 6.07 -24.66
C LEU A 611 -10.06 5.19 -25.89
N ASP A 612 -11.10 4.51 -26.36
CA ASP A 612 -11.04 3.75 -27.61
C ASP A 612 -11.06 4.74 -28.78
N GLN A 613 -10.22 4.51 -29.80
CA GLN A 613 -10.15 5.33 -31.03
C GLN A 613 -9.82 6.83 -30.82
N ASN A 614 -9.37 7.24 -29.63
CA ASN A 614 -8.96 8.60 -29.32
C ASN A 614 -7.50 8.62 -28.79
N LEU A 615 -6.72 9.60 -29.22
CA LEU A 615 -5.31 9.78 -28.81
C LEU A 615 -5.16 10.18 -27.33
N ILE A 616 -6.15 10.89 -26.78
CA ILE A 616 -6.13 11.49 -25.45
C ILE A 616 -6.35 10.45 -24.36
N LYS A 617 -5.58 10.60 -23.27
CA LYS A 617 -5.66 9.77 -22.07
C LYS A 617 -5.84 10.64 -20.85
N PHE A 618 -6.87 10.36 -20.05
CA PHE A 618 -7.04 11.03 -18.76
C PHE A 618 -6.30 10.28 -17.66
N ARG A 619 -5.42 10.98 -16.97
CA ARG A 619 -4.69 10.45 -15.81
C ARG A 619 -5.18 11.15 -14.56
N PHE A 620 -5.83 10.41 -13.67
CA PHE A 620 -6.31 10.96 -12.40
C PHE A 620 -5.18 10.96 -11.37
N ILE A 621 -4.85 12.13 -10.85
CA ILE A 621 -3.71 12.39 -9.96
C ILE A 621 -4.22 12.96 -8.63
N ASP A 622 -3.55 12.56 -7.56
CA ASP A 622 -3.82 13.03 -6.21
C ASP A 622 -2.80 14.12 -5.81
N SER A 623 -3.24 15.38 -5.71
CA SER A 623 -2.35 16.48 -5.34
C SER A 623 -1.81 16.34 -3.91
N PHE A 624 -2.52 15.64 -3.02
CA PHE A 624 -2.08 15.38 -1.65
C PHE A 624 -0.83 14.48 -1.60
N ARG A 625 -0.60 13.66 -2.65
CA ARG A 625 0.64 12.87 -2.82
C ARG A 625 1.81 13.68 -3.32
N PHE A 626 1.57 14.92 -3.75
CA PHE A 626 2.61 15.92 -4.03
C PHE A 626 2.85 16.82 -2.83
N MET A 627 1.76 17.29 -2.24
CA MET A 627 1.74 18.27 -1.15
C MET A 627 0.95 17.67 0.03
N ASN A 628 1.67 17.01 0.94
CA ASN A 628 1.08 16.27 2.07
C ASN A 628 0.61 17.22 3.19
N SER A 629 -0.33 18.11 2.88
CA SER A 629 -0.95 19.09 3.79
C SER A 629 -2.37 19.39 3.31
N SER A 630 -3.23 19.89 4.20
CA SER A 630 -4.59 20.27 3.80
C SER A 630 -4.56 21.47 2.86
N LEU A 631 -5.56 21.54 1.97
CA LEU A 631 -5.73 22.68 1.07
C LEU A 631 -5.77 24.03 1.81
N ASP A 632 -6.39 24.08 3.00
CA ASP A 632 -6.43 25.27 3.84
C ASP A 632 -5.03 25.78 4.23
N THR A 633 -4.16 24.89 4.73
CA THR A 633 -2.77 25.23 5.05
C THR A 633 -1.99 25.65 3.79
N LEU A 634 -2.26 25.02 2.65
CA LEU A 634 -1.60 25.37 1.39
C LEU A 634 -2.04 26.74 0.87
N ALA A 635 -3.34 27.03 0.87
CA ALA A 635 -3.90 28.31 0.45
C ALA A 635 -3.41 29.44 1.36
N SER A 636 -3.36 29.23 2.68
CA SER A 636 -2.85 30.23 3.63
C SER A 636 -1.39 30.62 3.40
N SER A 637 -0.61 29.79 2.69
CA SER A 637 0.79 30.06 2.37
C SER A 637 0.98 30.90 1.10
N LEU A 638 -0.07 31.10 0.31
CA LEU A 638 -0.05 31.90 -0.91
C LEU A 638 -0.36 33.38 -0.61
N THR A 639 0.32 34.26 -1.33
CA THR A 639 0.06 35.71 -1.30
C THR A 639 -0.75 36.19 -2.50
N GLU A 640 -0.76 35.42 -3.59
CA GLU A 640 -1.36 35.77 -4.87
C GLU A 640 -2.22 34.63 -5.40
N PHE A 641 -3.39 34.96 -5.96
CA PHE A 641 -4.39 34.02 -6.47
C PHE A 641 -4.83 34.44 -7.89
N PRO A 642 -3.95 34.26 -8.91
CA PRO A 642 -4.19 34.76 -10.25
C PRO A 642 -5.40 34.11 -10.93
N ASN A 643 -5.59 32.79 -10.77
CA ASN A 643 -6.70 32.09 -11.42
C ASN A 643 -8.03 32.38 -10.72
N LEU A 644 -8.01 32.55 -9.39
CA LEU A 644 -9.18 33.03 -8.65
C LEU A 644 -9.61 34.42 -9.13
N LYS A 645 -8.66 35.35 -9.29
CA LYS A 645 -8.93 36.72 -9.75
C LYS A 645 -9.45 36.75 -11.19
N GLU A 646 -8.91 35.90 -12.06
CA GLU A 646 -9.37 35.77 -13.45
C GLU A 646 -10.82 35.29 -13.55
N GLN A 647 -11.24 34.37 -12.68
CA GLN A 647 -12.60 33.82 -12.67
C GLN A 647 -13.62 34.69 -11.93
N PHE A 648 -13.15 35.74 -11.25
CA PHE A 648 -13.94 36.69 -10.50
C PHE A 648 -13.40 38.13 -10.69
N PRO A 649 -13.43 38.66 -11.92
CA PRO A 649 -12.78 39.94 -12.24
C PRO A 649 -13.46 41.14 -11.56
N ASP A 650 -14.76 41.05 -11.31
CA ASP A 650 -15.60 42.15 -10.83
C ASP A 650 -15.73 42.24 -9.30
N LEU A 651 -15.07 41.34 -8.54
CA LEU A 651 -15.15 41.36 -7.08
C LEU A 651 -14.34 42.52 -6.49
N ASP A 652 -14.92 43.18 -5.48
CA ASP A 652 -14.19 44.16 -4.69
C ASP A 652 -13.10 43.50 -3.82
N LYS A 653 -12.19 44.32 -3.28
CA LYS A 653 -11.07 43.81 -2.46
C LYS A 653 -11.53 43.06 -1.20
N TYR A 654 -12.67 43.45 -0.63
CA TYR A 654 -13.20 42.81 0.57
C TYR A 654 -13.79 41.43 0.23
N GLN A 655 -14.65 41.34 -0.78
CA GLN A 655 -15.21 40.09 -1.31
C GLN A 655 -14.12 39.13 -1.77
N PHE A 656 -13.11 39.63 -2.49
CA PHE A 656 -11.99 38.81 -2.94
C PHE A 656 -11.22 38.19 -1.76
N ASN A 657 -10.91 38.98 -0.73
CA ASN A 657 -10.23 38.50 0.47
C ASN A 657 -11.05 37.48 1.27
N LEU A 658 -12.38 37.45 1.12
CA LEU A 658 -13.19 36.39 1.72
C LEU A 658 -12.97 35.03 1.05
N LEU A 659 -12.57 35.00 -0.23
CA LEU A 659 -12.38 33.77 -1.01
C LEU A 659 -10.93 33.25 -1.02
N THR A 660 -9.96 33.97 -0.43
CA THR A 660 -8.54 33.57 -0.41
C THR A 660 -8.21 32.54 0.68
N ARG A 661 -9.20 32.16 1.51
CA ARG A 661 -9.09 31.09 2.50
C ARG A 661 -10.10 29.99 2.20
N LYS A 662 -9.86 28.79 2.74
CA LYS A 662 -10.81 27.69 2.59
C LYS A 662 -12.16 28.06 3.21
N GLY A 663 -13.24 27.80 2.48
CA GLY A 663 -14.60 28.06 2.94
C GLY A 663 -15.00 27.17 4.11
N ILE A 664 -16.12 27.50 4.76
CA ILE A 664 -16.62 26.75 5.92
C ILE A 664 -17.91 26.04 5.53
N PHE A 665 -17.96 24.74 5.75
CA PHE A 665 -19.07 23.93 5.26
C PHE A 665 -19.70 23.08 6.37
N CYS A 666 -21.02 22.97 6.35
CA CYS A 666 -21.80 22.24 7.35
C CYS A 666 -22.06 20.78 6.92
N TYR A 667 -20.98 19.98 6.80
CA TYR A 667 -21.02 18.61 6.29
C TYR A 667 -22.08 17.72 6.97
N ASP A 668 -22.12 17.71 8.30
CA ASP A 668 -23.04 16.88 9.09
C ASP A 668 -24.52 17.32 8.96
N TYR A 669 -24.79 18.58 8.59
CA TYR A 669 -26.14 19.12 8.40
C TYR A 669 -26.75 18.72 7.04
N ILE A 670 -25.91 18.56 6.01
CA ILE A 670 -26.32 18.23 4.65
C ILE A 670 -26.50 16.71 4.54
N ASP A 671 -27.64 16.21 5.02
CA ASP A 671 -27.98 14.79 5.06
C ASP A 671 -28.94 14.33 3.95
N ASN A 672 -29.50 15.27 3.19
CA ASN A 672 -30.34 15.06 2.01
C ASN A 672 -30.24 16.23 1.01
N MET A 673 -30.71 16.02 -0.22
CA MET A 673 -30.65 17.03 -1.29
C MET A 673 -31.56 18.24 -1.05
N GLU A 674 -32.68 18.08 -0.33
CA GLU A 674 -33.63 19.17 -0.05
C GLU A 674 -33.01 20.24 0.87
N LYS A 675 -31.94 19.89 1.61
CA LYS A 675 -31.19 20.85 2.44
C LYS A 675 -30.49 21.92 1.61
N PHE A 676 -30.20 21.69 0.33
CA PHE A 676 -29.64 22.73 -0.54
C PHE A 676 -30.64 23.86 -0.81
N ASP A 677 -31.94 23.62 -0.69
CA ASP A 677 -32.97 24.64 -0.89
C ASP A 677 -33.19 25.53 0.35
N ALA A 678 -32.46 25.27 1.44
CA ALA A 678 -32.56 26.07 2.67
C ALA A 678 -32.11 27.52 2.40
N THR A 679 -32.98 28.47 2.71
CA THR A 679 -32.78 29.91 2.45
C THR A 679 -32.07 30.67 3.56
N VAL A 680 -31.68 29.98 4.64
CA VAL A 680 -31.01 30.57 5.81
C VAL A 680 -29.77 29.76 6.14
N LEU A 681 -28.68 30.45 6.48
CA LEU A 681 -27.47 29.82 6.97
C LEU A 681 -27.76 29.07 8.29
N PRO A 682 -27.36 27.79 8.44
CA PRO A 682 -27.60 27.03 9.67
C PRO A 682 -26.99 27.68 10.92
N PRO A 683 -27.54 27.40 12.11
CA PRO A 683 -26.95 27.87 13.37
C PRO A 683 -25.62 27.15 13.68
N ILE A 684 -24.79 27.75 14.53
CA ILE A 684 -23.40 27.33 14.80
C ILE A 684 -23.28 25.87 15.27
N ASP A 685 -24.25 25.36 16.02
CA ASP A 685 -24.32 23.97 16.50
C ASP A 685 -24.38 22.96 15.34
N ARG A 686 -24.91 23.36 14.18
CA ARG A 686 -25.02 22.52 12.98
C ARG A 686 -23.74 22.42 12.16
N PHE A 687 -22.70 23.16 12.55
CA PHE A 687 -21.36 23.03 11.97
C PHE A 687 -20.45 22.08 12.77
N TYR A 688 -20.96 21.45 13.83
CA TYR A 688 -20.21 20.46 14.59
C TYR A 688 -19.74 19.30 13.70
N ASN A 689 -18.43 19.01 13.71
CA ASN A 689 -17.84 17.97 12.89
C ASN A 689 -17.67 16.68 13.70
N LYS A 690 -18.50 15.66 13.41
CA LYS A 690 -18.42 14.37 14.10
C LYS A 690 -17.13 13.60 13.81
N LEU A 691 -16.48 13.83 12.67
CA LEU A 691 -15.25 13.11 12.30
C LEU A 691 -14.05 13.53 13.14
N THR A 692 -13.99 14.82 13.51
CA THR A 692 -12.93 15.40 14.34
C THR A 692 -13.35 15.58 15.80
N ASP A 693 -14.63 15.39 16.11
CA ASP A 693 -15.23 15.55 17.44
C ASP A 693 -14.99 16.98 17.97
N SER A 694 -15.29 17.98 17.14
CA SER A 694 -14.98 19.38 17.40
C SER A 694 -16.06 20.34 16.89
N SER A 695 -16.39 21.35 17.67
CA SER A 695 -17.17 22.52 17.23
C SER A 695 -16.30 23.45 16.39
N ILE A 696 -16.94 24.27 15.55
CA ILE A 696 -16.25 25.37 14.86
C ILE A 696 -15.98 26.53 15.83
N SER A 697 -15.04 27.40 15.48
CA SER A 697 -14.79 28.63 16.23
C SER A 697 -15.86 29.70 15.92
N ASP A 698 -16.07 30.64 16.85
CA ASP A 698 -16.98 31.76 16.62
C ASP A 698 -16.49 32.64 15.44
N GLU A 699 -15.18 32.81 15.28
CA GLU A 699 -14.56 33.54 14.18
C GLU A 699 -14.87 32.91 12.81
N ASP A 700 -14.76 31.58 12.73
CA ASP A 700 -15.11 30.84 11.53
C ASP A 700 -16.60 30.98 11.21
N TYR A 701 -17.47 30.84 12.21
CA TYR A 701 -18.90 31.01 11.98
C TYR A 701 -19.27 32.43 11.48
N GLN A 702 -18.61 33.45 12.03
CA GLN A 702 -18.78 34.83 11.53
C GLN A 702 -18.27 35.00 10.11
N HIS A 703 -17.16 34.35 9.74
CA HIS A 703 -16.69 34.34 8.36
C HIS A 703 -17.73 33.73 7.40
N ALA A 704 -18.37 32.61 7.77
CA ALA A 704 -19.44 32.02 6.96
C ALA A 704 -20.64 32.98 6.77
N LYS A 705 -21.02 33.72 7.82
CA LYS A 705 -22.06 34.77 7.75
C LYS A 705 -21.65 35.92 6.83
N ASN A 706 -20.40 36.36 6.91
CA ASN A 706 -19.88 37.43 6.06
C ASN A 706 -19.89 37.02 4.58
N VAL A 707 -19.52 35.78 4.25
CA VAL A 707 -19.61 35.25 2.88
C VAL A 707 -21.08 35.19 2.43
N TRP A 708 -21.98 34.68 3.26
CA TRP A 708 -23.41 34.61 2.95
C TRP A 708 -24.00 35.98 2.59
N ALA A 709 -23.68 37.00 3.39
CA ALA A 709 -24.15 38.36 3.18
C ALA A 709 -23.47 39.06 1.98
N ALA A 710 -22.13 38.98 1.89
CA ALA A 710 -21.36 39.71 0.89
C ALA A 710 -21.63 39.25 -0.56
N PHE A 711 -22.02 38.00 -0.76
CA PHE A 711 -22.33 37.43 -2.07
C PHE A 711 -23.85 37.31 -2.35
N ASN A 712 -24.71 37.88 -1.49
CA ASN A 712 -26.17 37.87 -1.64
C ASN A 712 -26.76 36.47 -1.88
N ILE A 713 -26.28 35.49 -1.12
CA ILE A 713 -26.60 34.07 -1.32
C ILE A 713 -28.06 33.79 -0.93
N LYS A 714 -28.83 33.19 -1.83
CA LYS A 714 -30.28 32.96 -1.63
C LYS A 714 -30.60 31.64 -0.96
N ASN A 715 -29.77 30.62 -1.19
CA ASN A 715 -29.95 29.28 -0.65
C ASN A 715 -28.61 28.57 -0.44
N LEU A 716 -28.63 27.49 0.34
CA LEU A 716 -27.45 26.70 0.66
C LEU A 716 -26.84 26.00 -0.58
N GLY A 717 -27.63 25.80 -1.64
CA GLY A 717 -27.15 25.34 -2.94
C GLY A 717 -26.18 26.33 -3.56
N GLU A 718 -26.57 27.60 -3.72
CA GLU A 718 -25.69 28.67 -4.23
C GLU A 718 -24.44 28.83 -3.34
N TYR A 719 -24.59 28.68 -2.01
CA TYR A 719 -23.45 28.62 -1.08
C TYR A 719 -22.48 27.47 -1.42
N THR A 720 -23.02 26.29 -1.71
CA THR A 720 -22.24 25.09 -2.06
C THR A 720 -21.53 25.27 -3.40
N ASP A 721 -22.19 25.88 -4.39
CA ASP A 721 -21.60 26.13 -5.70
C ASP A 721 -20.42 27.11 -5.60
N LEU A 722 -20.58 28.20 -4.82
CA LEU A 722 -19.49 29.15 -4.54
C LEU A 722 -18.35 28.50 -3.74
N TYR A 723 -18.69 27.72 -2.72
CA TYR A 723 -17.73 26.97 -1.91
C TYR A 723 -16.88 26.05 -2.79
N MET A 724 -17.52 25.22 -3.63
CA MET A 724 -16.84 24.26 -4.49
C MET A 724 -16.01 24.94 -5.58
N LYS A 725 -16.54 26.01 -6.20
CA LYS A 725 -15.77 26.81 -7.18
C LYS A 725 -14.52 27.40 -6.54
N THR A 726 -14.64 27.96 -5.33
CA THR A 726 -13.51 28.54 -4.59
C THR A 726 -12.48 27.47 -4.23
N ASP A 727 -12.89 26.32 -3.68
CA ASP A 727 -11.98 25.23 -3.33
C ASP A 727 -11.21 24.69 -4.55
N ILE A 728 -11.87 24.55 -5.70
CA ILE A 728 -11.21 24.15 -6.96
C ILE A 728 -10.19 25.21 -7.39
N LEU A 729 -10.55 26.50 -7.37
CA LEU A 729 -9.65 27.57 -7.80
C LEU A 729 -8.45 27.77 -6.86
N LEU A 730 -8.65 27.61 -5.55
CA LEU A 730 -7.56 27.57 -4.57
C LEU A 730 -6.61 26.41 -4.88
N LEU A 731 -7.14 25.22 -5.22
CA LEU A 731 -6.31 24.09 -5.64
C LEU A 731 -5.54 24.39 -6.93
N VAL A 732 -6.16 25.05 -7.91
CA VAL A 732 -5.51 25.48 -9.16
C VAL A 732 -4.34 26.40 -8.86
N ASP A 733 -4.56 27.45 -8.06
CA ASP A 733 -3.52 28.44 -7.72
C ASP A 733 -2.36 27.79 -6.95
N VAL A 734 -2.67 26.94 -5.96
CA VAL A 734 -1.66 26.19 -5.19
C VAL A 734 -0.84 25.27 -6.11
N PHE A 735 -1.49 24.48 -6.95
CA PHE A 735 -0.77 23.49 -7.77
C PHE A 735 -0.03 24.14 -8.94
N GLU A 736 -0.59 25.17 -9.60
CA GLU A 736 0.12 25.90 -10.66
C GLU A 736 1.31 26.69 -10.11
N ARG A 737 1.23 27.25 -8.89
CA ARG A 737 2.38 27.85 -8.22
C ARG A 737 3.46 26.81 -7.94
N PHE A 738 3.07 25.66 -7.37
CA PHE A 738 3.97 24.54 -7.15
C PHE A 738 4.64 24.08 -8.45
N ARG A 739 3.86 23.96 -9.53
CA ARG A 739 4.31 23.57 -10.86
C ARG A 739 5.33 24.54 -11.44
N SER A 740 5.07 25.84 -11.31
CA SER A 740 5.92 26.90 -11.86
C SER A 740 7.22 27.03 -11.05
N SER A 741 7.14 27.02 -9.73
CA SER A 741 8.32 27.00 -8.85
C SER A 741 9.20 25.76 -9.09
N SER A 742 8.57 24.60 -9.25
CA SER A 742 9.23 23.32 -9.57
C SER A 742 9.93 23.35 -10.93
N HIS A 743 9.29 23.96 -11.93
CA HIS A 743 9.88 24.12 -13.27
C HIS A 743 11.08 25.07 -13.24
N ILE A 744 10.98 26.23 -12.59
CA ILE A 744 12.11 27.17 -12.42
C ILE A 744 13.29 26.50 -11.71
N THR A 745 13.02 25.74 -10.65
CA THR A 745 14.07 25.16 -9.80
C THR A 745 14.72 23.93 -10.44
N TYR A 746 13.90 23.01 -10.97
CA TYR A 746 14.35 21.68 -11.41
C TYR A 746 14.25 21.44 -12.92
N ASN A 747 13.65 22.35 -13.69
CA ASN A 747 13.42 22.27 -15.13
C ASN A 747 12.53 21.09 -15.57
N LEU A 748 11.71 20.56 -14.66
CA LEU A 748 10.77 19.46 -14.91
C LEU A 748 9.40 19.82 -14.38
N ASP A 749 8.36 19.50 -15.15
CA ASP A 749 6.96 19.75 -14.77
C ASP A 749 6.39 18.57 -13.95
N PRO A 750 5.96 18.81 -12.69
CA PRO A 750 5.37 17.76 -11.84
C PRO A 750 4.07 17.16 -12.39
N ALA A 751 3.34 17.84 -13.27
CA ALA A 751 2.08 17.36 -13.85
C ALA A 751 2.22 16.11 -14.73
N HIS A 752 3.44 15.79 -15.19
CA HIS A 752 3.73 14.53 -15.92
C HIS A 752 3.83 13.30 -15.02
N TYR A 753 3.92 13.47 -13.71
CA TYR A 753 4.23 12.42 -12.74
C TYR A 753 3.00 11.98 -11.94
N TYR A 754 3.05 10.81 -11.32
CA TYR A 754 1.95 10.30 -10.49
C TYR A 754 2.04 10.76 -9.03
N THR A 755 3.25 11.01 -8.53
CA THR A 755 3.53 11.29 -7.11
C THR A 755 4.83 12.08 -6.96
N LEU A 756 5.02 12.78 -5.84
CA LEU A 756 6.29 13.49 -5.55
C LEU A 756 7.52 12.58 -5.60
N PRO A 757 7.52 11.35 -5.04
CA PRO A 757 8.71 10.49 -5.13
C PRO A 757 9.12 10.11 -6.56
N GLY A 758 8.16 10.00 -7.49
CA GLY A 758 8.46 9.81 -8.90
C GLY A 758 9.11 11.04 -9.52
N TYR A 759 8.56 12.22 -9.24
CA TYR A 759 9.08 13.51 -9.69
C TYR A 759 10.50 13.78 -9.16
N THR A 760 10.68 13.69 -7.86
CA THR A 760 11.96 13.92 -7.18
C THR A 760 13.06 12.98 -7.68
N TRP A 761 12.74 11.71 -7.96
CA TRP A 761 13.72 10.76 -8.49
C TRP A 761 14.29 11.23 -9.84
N ASP A 762 13.42 11.70 -10.73
CA ASP A 762 13.81 12.21 -12.03
C ASP A 762 14.54 13.56 -11.92
N CYS A 763 14.12 14.46 -11.01
CA CYS A 763 14.85 15.69 -10.70
C CYS A 763 16.28 15.43 -10.21
N MET A 764 16.43 14.45 -9.32
CA MET A 764 17.73 14.06 -8.79
C MET A 764 18.64 13.54 -9.90
N LEU A 765 18.15 12.62 -10.75
CA LEU A 765 18.93 12.11 -11.90
C LEU A 765 19.24 13.21 -12.92
N PHE A 766 18.32 14.16 -13.12
CA PHE A 766 18.52 15.27 -14.02
C PHE A 766 19.60 16.24 -13.52
N LYS A 767 19.58 16.61 -12.23
CA LYS A 767 20.53 17.55 -11.62
C LYS A 767 21.92 16.95 -11.41
N THR A 768 22.01 15.71 -10.93
CA THR A 768 23.30 15.05 -10.65
C THR A 768 23.98 14.55 -11.92
N ARG A 769 23.22 14.30 -13.00
CA ARG A 769 23.68 13.63 -14.22
C ARG A 769 24.32 12.26 -13.96
N GLN A 770 24.13 11.71 -12.75
CA GLN A 770 24.76 10.46 -12.33
C GLN A 770 24.15 9.28 -13.10
N THR A 771 25.01 8.36 -13.50
CA THR A 771 24.60 7.04 -14.00
C THR A 771 24.79 6.02 -12.88
N LEU A 772 23.71 5.29 -12.56
CA LEU A 772 23.72 4.24 -11.55
C LEU A 772 23.72 2.87 -12.22
N GLU A 773 24.68 2.02 -11.87
CA GLU A 773 24.70 0.63 -12.28
C GLU A 773 23.71 -0.17 -11.42
N LEU A 774 22.76 -0.84 -12.06
CA LEU A 774 21.83 -1.75 -11.42
C LEU A 774 22.47 -3.13 -11.27
N LEU A 775 22.17 -3.81 -10.16
CA LEU A 775 22.69 -5.15 -9.89
C LEU A 775 22.16 -6.16 -10.93
N THR A 776 23.09 -6.76 -11.67
CA THR A 776 22.80 -7.80 -12.69
C THR A 776 22.96 -9.22 -12.16
N ASP A 777 23.60 -9.40 -10.99
CA ASP A 777 23.76 -10.67 -10.27
C ASP A 777 22.71 -10.79 -9.15
N ILE A 778 21.99 -11.91 -9.14
CA ILE A 778 20.96 -12.21 -8.13
C ILE A 778 21.55 -12.44 -6.74
N ASP A 779 22.78 -12.96 -6.65
CA ASP A 779 23.45 -13.20 -5.37
C ASP A 779 23.78 -11.86 -4.70
N MET A 780 24.22 -10.86 -5.48
CA MET A 780 24.45 -9.50 -5.01
C MET A 780 23.15 -8.82 -4.57
N LEU A 781 22.06 -8.98 -5.35
CA LEU A 781 20.75 -8.43 -5.00
C LEU A 781 20.27 -8.98 -3.66
N MET A 782 20.29 -10.31 -3.48
CA MET A 782 19.82 -10.96 -2.25
C MET A 782 20.73 -10.66 -1.05
N PHE A 783 22.04 -10.53 -1.28
CA PHE A 783 23.00 -10.08 -0.29
C PHE A 783 22.65 -8.67 0.22
N VAL A 784 22.41 -7.72 -0.68
CA VAL A 784 22.00 -6.36 -0.30
C VAL A 784 20.61 -6.35 0.35
N GLU A 785 19.63 -7.11 -0.16
CA GLU A 785 18.29 -7.23 0.42
C GLU A 785 18.35 -7.69 1.90
N ARG A 786 19.24 -8.64 2.23
CA ARG A 786 19.45 -9.12 3.61
C ARG A 786 20.11 -8.08 4.53
N GLY A 787 20.90 -7.15 3.97
CA GLY A 787 21.55 -6.07 4.72
C GLY A 787 20.62 -4.92 5.11
N ILE A 788 19.46 -4.80 4.47
CA ILE A 788 18.52 -3.70 4.68
C ILE A 788 17.89 -3.74 6.08
N ARG A 789 18.18 -2.72 6.89
CA ARG A 789 17.65 -2.55 8.25
C ARG A 789 17.32 -1.09 8.53
N GLY A 790 16.08 -0.82 8.91
CA GLY A 790 15.58 0.54 9.19
C GLY A 790 16.24 1.20 10.41
N GLY A 791 15.77 2.41 10.75
CA GLY A 791 16.15 3.09 11.98
C GLY A 791 15.70 2.32 13.23
N LEU A 792 16.54 2.31 14.26
CA LEU A 792 16.19 1.72 15.55
C LEU A 792 15.15 2.60 16.25
N SER A 793 14.15 1.97 16.86
CA SER A 793 13.10 2.68 17.59
C SER A 793 12.66 1.82 18.76
N GLN A 794 12.97 2.24 19.98
CA GLN A 794 12.71 1.49 21.20
C GLN A 794 12.83 2.39 22.43
N VAL A 795 12.20 1.96 23.52
CA VAL A 795 12.58 2.42 24.88
C VAL A 795 14.00 1.90 25.15
N CYS A 796 14.86 2.69 25.76
CA CYS A 796 16.27 2.38 25.93
C CYS A 796 16.58 1.92 27.36
N ALA A 797 17.00 2.81 28.25
CA ALA A 797 17.36 2.48 29.62
C ALA A 797 16.14 2.36 30.54
N LYS A 798 15.22 3.35 30.49
CA LYS A 798 14.09 3.44 31.42
C LYS A 798 12.79 3.88 30.75
N ARG A 799 11.67 3.44 31.34
CA ARG A 799 10.31 3.76 30.91
C ARG A 799 9.75 5.04 31.50
N LYS A 800 10.26 5.50 32.64
CA LYS A 800 9.78 6.70 33.33
C LYS A 800 10.96 7.43 33.96
N SER A 801 11.02 8.75 33.79
CA SER A 801 11.98 9.60 34.50
C SER A 801 11.41 11.00 34.72
N VAL A 802 11.64 11.54 35.91
CA VAL A 802 11.17 12.87 36.37
C VAL A 802 12.40 13.73 36.62
N ALA A 803 12.52 14.90 36.02
CA ALA A 803 13.67 15.79 36.18
C ALA A 803 13.72 16.47 37.56
N ASN A 804 14.93 16.74 38.05
CA ASN A 804 15.21 17.68 39.15
C ASN A 804 16.19 18.74 38.61
N ASN A 805 15.67 19.63 37.77
CA ASN A 805 16.47 20.55 36.96
C ASN A 805 16.54 21.93 37.64
N LYS A 806 17.76 22.48 37.79
CA LYS A 806 18.05 23.78 38.44
C LYS A 806 17.27 24.96 37.88
N TYR A 807 16.84 24.88 36.62
CA TYR A 807 16.11 25.94 35.92
C TYR A 807 14.58 25.79 36.00
N MET A 808 14.08 24.81 36.74
CA MET A 808 12.65 24.62 37.00
C MET A 808 12.23 25.31 38.30
N PRO A 809 10.98 25.81 38.39
CA PRO A 809 10.48 26.43 39.62
C PRO A 809 10.42 25.45 40.80
N ASP A 810 10.19 24.17 40.54
CA ASP A 810 10.06 23.12 41.56
C ASP A 810 11.40 22.40 41.86
N TYR A 811 12.54 23.06 41.61
CA TYR A 811 13.87 22.48 41.86
C TYR A 811 14.09 22.22 43.36
N ASN A 812 14.46 20.99 43.71
CA ASN A 812 14.85 20.63 45.07
C ASN A 812 16.39 20.60 45.18
N PRO A 813 17.02 21.57 45.88
CA PRO A 813 18.47 21.59 46.06
C PRO A 813 19.00 20.45 46.94
N ASN A 814 18.12 19.76 47.69
CA ASN A 814 18.50 18.61 48.51
C ASN A 814 18.59 17.29 47.72
N GLU A 815 18.10 17.28 46.48
CA GLU A 815 18.19 16.14 45.57
C GLU A 815 19.26 16.38 44.51
N PRO A 816 19.94 15.33 44.01
CA PRO A 816 20.94 15.49 42.96
C PRO A 816 20.28 16.08 41.69
N PRO A 817 20.97 17.00 40.97
CA PRO A 817 20.41 17.60 39.78
C PRO A 817 20.29 16.55 38.68
N LYS A 818 19.15 16.54 38.02
CA LYS A 818 18.82 15.57 36.98
C LYS A 818 18.06 16.26 35.85
N TYR A 819 18.64 16.20 34.67
CA TYR A 819 18.19 16.87 33.46
C TYR A 819 17.64 15.85 32.48
N LEU A 820 16.59 16.24 31.77
CA LEU A 820 16.03 15.48 30.66
C LEU A 820 16.21 16.31 29.39
N MET A 821 16.87 15.73 28.39
CA MET A 821 17.17 16.40 27.12
C MET A 821 16.60 15.63 25.94
N TYR A 822 16.08 16.32 24.92
CA TYR A 822 15.57 15.70 23.70
C TYR A 822 16.35 16.23 22.48
N PHE A 823 17.26 15.41 21.96
CA PHE A 823 18.06 15.73 20.78
C PHE A 823 17.53 15.04 19.52
N ASP A 824 17.54 15.76 18.40
CA ASP A 824 17.12 15.30 17.08
C ASP A 824 18.16 15.72 16.02
N VAL A 825 18.54 14.79 15.13
CA VAL A 825 19.50 15.10 14.06
C VAL A 825 18.84 15.93 12.96
N ASN A 826 19.47 17.04 12.60
CA ASN A 826 19.07 17.82 11.44
C ASN A 826 19.25 17.04 10.13
N ASN A 827 18.13 16.49 9.63
CA ASN A 827 18.04 15.78 8.35
C ASN A 827 19.09 14.65 8.23
N GLN A 828 19.02 13.67 9.14
CA GLN A 828 19.95 12.53 9.22
C GLN A 828 20.16 11.82 7.87
N TYR A 829 19.07 11.50 7.16
CA TYR A 829 19.19 10.86 5.84
C TYR A 829 19.81 11.79 4.81
N GLY A 830 19.55 13.11 4.88
CA GLY A 830 20.24 14.11 4.06
C GLY A 830 21.75 14.10 4.29
N TRP A 831 22.19 14.08 5.55
CA TRP A 831 23.60 13.96 5.90
C TRP A 831 24.22 12.69 5.31
N ALA A 832 23.55 11.54 5.48
CA ALA A 832 24.00 10.26 4.95
C ALA A 832 24.03 10.24 3.41
N MET A 833 23.09 10.94 2.75
CA MET A 833 23.06 11.11 1.29
C MET A 833 24.16 12.03 0.78
N SER A 834 24.69 12.95 1.60
CA SER A 834 25.82 13.80 1.24
C SER A 834 27.19 13.11 1.39
N GLN A 835 27.23 11.90 1.95
CA GLN A 835 28.45 11.08 2.06
C GLN A 835 28.79 10.37 0.74
N SER A 836 29.97 9.77 0.67
CA SER A 836 30.33 8.86 -0.43
C SER A 836 29.37 7.67 -0.49
N LEU A 837 28.66 7.54 -1.60
CA LEU A 837 27.66 6.49 -1.83
C LEU A 837 28.02 5.65 -3.06
N PRO A 838 27.69 4.35 -3.04
CA PRO A 838 27.86 3.47 -4.20
C PRO A 838 27.12 3.98 -5.44
N TYR A 839 27.74 3.87 -6.62
CA TYR A 839 27.06 4.12 -7.90
C TYR A 839 27.32 3.03 -8.96
N GLY A 840 28.36 2.20 -8.83
CA GLY A 840 28.68 1.14 -9.78
C GLY A 840 29.94 0.35 -9.44
N GLY A 841 30.45 -0.43 -10.39
CA GLY A 841 31.71 -1.17 -10.23
C GLY A 841 31.60 -2.42 -9.34
N PHE A 842 30.40 -2.98 -9.20
CA PHE A 842 30.14 -4.08 -8.26
C PHE A 842 30.90 -5.36 -8.61
N LYS A 843 31.74 -5.84 -7.69
CA LYS A 843 32.43 -7.12 -7.85
C LYS A 843 32.66 -7.81 -6.51
N TRP A 844 32.58 -9.14 -6.53
CA TRP A 844 33.02 -9.97 -5.41
C TRP A 844 34.54 -9.96 -5.33
N VAL A 845 35.08 -9.79 -4.13
CA VAL A 845 36.52 -9.79 -3.86
C VAL A 845 36.88 -10.81 -2.77
N ASP A 846 38.16 -11.08 -2.59
CA ASP A 846 38.66 -11.94 -1.51
C ASP A 846 38.22 -11.37 -0.14
N PRO A 847 37.66 -12.19 0.76
CA PRO A 847 37.21 -11.74 2.08
C PRO A 847 38.35 -11.34 3.04
N ASN A 848 39.63 -11.60 2.73
CA ASN A 848 40.78 -11.21 3.55
C ASN A 848 41.10 -9.70 3.41
N ILE A 849 40.16 -8.87 3.85
CA ILE A 849 40.26 -7.41 3.79
C ILE A 849 40.52 -6.89 5.20
N ASP A 850 41.58 -6.10 5.34
CA ASP A 850 41.74 -5.26 6.52
C ASP A 850 40.82 -4.04 6.41
N VAL A 851 39.69 -4.11 7.12
CA VAL A 851 38.65 -3.07 7.06
C VAL A 851 39.12 -1.77 7.69
N LEU A 852 40.05 -1.82 8.65
CA LEU A 852 40.49 -0.65 9.42
C LEU A 852 41.43 0.26 8.61
N SER A 853 42.18 -0.28 7.65
CA SER A 853 43.12 0.49 6.81
C SER A 853 42.49 1.21 5.62
N ILE A 854 41.22 0.93 5.30
CA ILE A 854 40.50 1.58 4.20
C ILE A 854 40.23 3.04 4.58
N SER A 855 40.47 4.03 3.72
CA SER A 855 40.05 5.43 3.98
C SER A 855 38.56 5.63 3.69
N ASP A 856 37.89 6.52 4.43
CA ASP A 856 36.47 6.86 4.22
C ASP A 856 36.25 7.68 2.93
N GLU A 857 37.30 8.32 2.42
CA GLU A 857 37.36 9.11 1.19
C GLU A 857 37.83 8.30 -0.02
N SER A 858 38.14 7.01 0.18
CA SER A 858 38.50 6.09 -0.90
C SER A 858 37.45 6.12 -2.01
N SER A 859 37.89 6.05 -3.27
CA SER A 859 37.00 5.88 -4.43
C SER A 859 36.27 4.53 -4.42
N LYS A 860 36.72 3.59 -3.56
CA LYS A 860 36.17 2.25 -3.40
C LYS A 860 35.65 2.00 -1.99
N GLY A 861 34.47 1.41 -1.90
CA GLY A 861 33.83 0.98 -0.65
C GLY A 861 33.46 -0.50 -0.67
N TYR A 862 33.05 -1.01 0.51
CA TYR A 862 32.74 -2.43 0.71
C TYR A 862 31.46 -2.67 1.51
N ILE A 863 30.70 -3.69 1.12
CA ILE A 863 29.66 -4.32 1.96
C ILE A 863 30.13 -5.74 2.30
N LEU A 864 30.08 -6.09 3.59
CA LEU A 864 30.70 -7.30 4.13
C LEU A 864 29.67 -8.16 4.84
N GLU A 865 29.74 -9.49 4.69
CA GLU A 865 29.02 -10.46 5.56
C GLU A 865 29.99 -10.99 6.60
N VAL A 866 29.74 -10.66 7.87
CA VAL A 866 30.67 -10.87 8.98
C VAL A 866 30.05 -11.60 10.16
N ASP A 867 30.89 -12.26 10.94
CA ASP A 867 30.55 -12.75 12.28
C ASP A 867 31.17 -11.80 13.32
N LEU A 868 30.33 -11.29 14.23
CA LEU A 868 30.74 -10.38 15.31
C LEU A 868 30.43 -11.02 16.65
N GLN A 869 31.46 -11.15 17.48
CA GLN A 869 31.29 -11.52 18.87
C GLN A 869 31.01 -10.26 19.70
N TYR A 870 30.04 -10.36 20.61
CA TYR A 870 29.67 -9.33 21.57
C TYR A 870 30.16 -9.73 22.97
N PRO A 871 31.25 -9.13 23.47
CA PRO A 871 31.79 -9.48 24.78
C PRO A 871 30.88 -9.06 25.95
N ASN A 872 30.81 -9.90 26.99
CA ASN A 872 29.99 -9.63 28.18
C ASN A 872 30.35 -8.32 28.90
N HIS A 873 31.63 -7.91 28.90
CA HIS A 873 32.07 -6.67 29.55
C HIS A 873 31.51 -5.40 28.87
N LEU A 874 31.05 -5.50 27.62
CA LEU A 874 30.40 -4.39 26.92
C LEU A 874 28.90 -4.32 27.19
N HIS A 875 28.31 -5.31 27.88
CA HIS A 875 26.85 -5.38 28.02
C HIS A 875 26.29 -4.19 28.80
N ASP A 876 26.95 -3.78 29.88
CA ASP A 876 26.53 -2.62 30.68
C ASP A 876 26.76 -1.30 29.95
N VAL A 877 27.89 -1.18 29.24
CA VAL A 877 28.24 0.03 28.47
C VAL A 877 27.28 0.22 27.30
N HIS A 878 26.93 -0.87 26.62
CA HIS A 878 26.08 -0.86 25.43
C HIS A 878 24.61 -1.13 25.70
N LYS A 879 24.19 -1.22 26.97
CA LYS A 879 22.80 -1.54 27.33
C LYS A 879 21.83 -0.52 26.77
N ASP A 880 22.19 0.75 26.68
CA ASP A 880 21.28 1.79 26.21
C ASP A 880 20.99 1.64 24.71
N LEU A 881 22.05 1.48 23.91
CA LEU A 881 21.98 1.47 22.46
C LEU A 881 22.90 0.38 21.84
N PRO A 882 22.48 -0.90 21.80
CA PRO A 882 23.30 -1.98 21.25
C PRO A 882 23.61 -1.82 19.76
N PHE A 883 24.89 -2.00 19.38
CA PHE A 883 25.33 -2.04 17.98
C PHE A 883 24.72 -3.18 17.15
N CYS A 884 24.70 -2.99 15.82
CA CYS A 884 24.31 -4.00 14.82
C CYS A 884 22.91 -4.61 15.05
N PRO A 885 21.82 -3.80 15.06
CA PRO A 885 20.47 -4.30 15.29
C PRO A 885 20.05 -5.32 14.24
N GLU A 886 19.25 -6.31 14.60
CA GLU A 886 18.87 -7.42 13.72
C GLU A 886 17.36 -7.68 13.69
N HIS A 887 16.89 -8.33 12.61
CA HIS A 887 15.51 -8.75 12.49
C HIS A 887 15.35 -10.13 13.13
N SER A 888 14.74 -10.19 14.31
CA SER A 888 14.47 -11.43 15.03
C SER A 888 13.09 -11.40 15.70
N ALA A 889 12.55 -12.57 16.02
CA ALA A 889 11.34 -12.71 16.80
C ALA A 889 11.72 -12.60 18.30
N PRO A 890 11.16 -11.65 19.07
CA PRO A 890 11.39 -11.60 20.51
C PRO A 890 10.95 -12.89 21.20
N PRO A 891 11.52 -13.25 22.37
CA PRO A 891 11.19 -14.50 23.07
C PRO A 891 9.68 -14.72 23.31
N ARG A 892 8.94 -13.64 23.55
CA ARG A 892 7.48 -13.65 23.82
C ARG A 892 6.61 -13.37 22.59
N CYS A 893 7.19 -13.19 21.40
CA CYS A 893 6.45 -12.77 20.20
C CYS A 893 6.95 -13.47 18.94
N LYS A 894 6.06 -14.17 18.22
CA LYS A 894 6.39 -14.82 16.94
C LYS A 894 6.62 -13.84 15.77
N ASN A 895 6.35 -12.54 15.95
CA ASN A 895 6.53 -11.54 14.90
C ASN A 895 7.97 -11.03 14.86
N VAL A 896 8.59 -11.12 13.68
CA VAL A 896 9.93 -10.58 13.45
C VAL A 896 9.92 -9.06 13.56
N LYS A 897 10.82 -8.50 14.38
CA LYS A 897 11.00 -7.06 14.61
C LYS A 897 12.48 -6.71 14.52
N LEU A 898 12.77 -5.43 14.28
CA LEU A 898 14.12 -4.89 14.40
C LEU A 898 14.43 -4.64 15.88
N LEU A 899 15.41 -5.37 16.41
CA LEU A 899 15.83 -5.39 17.81
C LEU A 899 17.30 -4.98 17.94
N GLY A 900 17.62 -4.13 18.92
CA GLY A 900 18.99 -3.94 19.40
C GLY A 900 19.29 -4.96 20.49
N THR A 901 20.02 -6.02 20.17
CA THR A 901 20.32 -7.12 21.10
C THR A 901 21.83 -7.23 21.33
N LEU A 902 22.23 -7.74 22.49
CA LEU A 902 23.63 -7.99 22.86
C LEU A 902 24.10 -9.40 22.48
N HIS A 903 23.31 -10.17 21.73
CA HIS A 903 23.73 -11.47 21.22
C HIS A 903 24.84 -11.32 20.16
N ASN A 904 25.68 -12.35 20.05
CA ASN A 904 26.61 -12.53 18.94
C ASN A 904 25.88 -12.43 17.59
N LYS A 905 26.51 -11.79 16.61
CA LYS A 905 25.96 -11.63 15.26
C LYS A 905 26.62 -12.63 14.33
N THR A 906 25.82 -13.48 13.70
CA THR A 906 26.29 -14.45 12.71
C THR A 906 25.83 -14.05 11.31
N ARG A 907 26.73 -14.06 10.33
CA ARG A 907 26.46 -13.74 8.92
C ARG A 907 25.75 -12.39 8.75
N TYR A 908 26.17 -11.41 9.53
CA TYR A 908 25.62 -10.06 9.54
C TYR A 908 26.17 -9.25 8.37
N ILE A 909 25.28 -8.71 7.54
CA ILE A 909 25.67 -7.86 6.41
C ILE A 909 25.72 -6.40 6.84
N ILE A 910 26.85 -5.74 6.62
CA ILE A 910 27.14 -4.38 7.11
C ILE A 910 27.98 -3.56 6.12
N HIS A 911 27.75 -2.25 6.07
CA HIS A 911 28.63 -1.32 5.37
C HIS A 911 29.97 -1.14 6.11
N TYR A 912 31.10 -1.07 5.38
CA TYR A 912 32.44 -1.03 5.99
C TYR A 912 32.63 0.07 7.05
N ARG A 913 32.10 1.28 6.84
CA ARG A 913 32.18 2.39 7.82
C ARG A 913 31.45 2.09 9.14
N ALA A 914 30.27 1.46 9.04
CA ALA A 914 29.52 1.05 10.23
C ALA A 914 30.23 -0.10 10.96
N LEU A 915 30.88 -1.00 10.21
CA LEU A 915 31.72 -2.04 10.81
C LEU A 915 32.92 -1.45 11.54
N LYS A 916 33.67 -0.51 10.93
CA LYS A 916 34.78 0.19 11.60
C LYS A 916 34.35 0.80 12.93
N GLN A 917 33.20 1.49 12.95
CA GLN A 917 32.67 2.08 14.17
C GLN A 917 32.35 1.02 15.24
N ALA A 918 31.76 -0.11 14.85
CA ALA A 918 31.47 -1.19 15.78
C ALA A 918 32.76 -1.82 16.37
N LEU A 919 33.79 -2.02 15.54
CA LEU A 919 35.09 -2.55 15.99
C LEU A 919 35.83 -1.56 16.89
N ALA A 920 35.77 -0.26 16.58
CA ALA A 920 36.35 0.79 17.42
C ALA A 920 35.70 0.86 18.81
N ASN A 921 34.46 0.39 18.95
CA ASN A 921 33.73 0.29 20.22
C ASN A 921 33.81 -1.13 20.85
N GLY A 922 34.79 -1.95 20.46
CA GLY A 922 35.13 -3.18 21.17
C GLY A 922 34.45 -4.47 20.68
N LEU A 923 33.59 -4.42 19.65
CA LEU A 923 33.10 -5.67 19.04
C LEU A 923 34.24 -6.41 18.34
N ILE A 924 34.25 -7.74 18.42
CA ILE A 924 35.33 -8.57 17.88
C ILE A 924 34.88 -9.20 16.56
N LEU A 925 35.60 -8.90 15.48
CA LEU A 925 35.42 -9.55 14.18
C LEU A 925 36.06 -10.94 14.21
N THR A 926 35.25 -11.99 14.10
CA THR A 926 35.76 -13.37 14.11
C THR A 926 35.94 -13.91 12.70
N LYS A 927 35.10 -13.52 11.74
CA LYS A 927 35.16 -14.01 10.36
C LYS A 927 34.51 -13.05 9.36
N ILE A 928 35.13 -12.91 8.18
CA ILE A 928 34.50 -12.33 6.98
C ILE A 928 34.17 -13.48 6.03
N HIS A 929 32.89 -13.63 5.67
CA HIS A 929 32.43 -14.69 4.76
C HIS A 929 32.50 -14.24 3.30
N ARG A 930 32.07 -13.01 3.02
CA ARG A 930 31.99 -12.44 1.67
C ARG A 930 32.17 -10.93 1.71
N ALA A 931 32.79 -10.40 0.65
CA ALA A 931 33.00 -8.96 0.47
C ALA A 931 32.60 -8.52 -0.94
N LEU A 932 31.78 -7.46 -1.01
CA LEU A 932 31.33 -6.82 -2.24
C LEU A 932 31.99 -5.43 -2.35
N GLU A 933 32.91 -5.27 -3.29
CA GLU A 933 33.56 -3.99 -3.63
C GLU A 933 32.65 -3.20 -4.60
N PHE A 934 32.64 -1.87 -4.44
CA PHE A 934 31.94 -0.94 -5.34
C PHE A 934 32.67 0.40 -5.43
N ASP A 935 32.43 1.13 -6.53
CA ASP A 935 32.84 2.51 -6.71
C ASP A 935 31.86 3.44 -5.99
N GLN A 936 32.41 4.42 -5.26
CA GLN A 936 31.63 5.37 -4.47
C GLN A 936 32.11 6.82 -4.69
N SER A 937 31.18 7.76 -4.59
CA SER A 937 31.46 9.20 -4.60
C SER A 937 30.32 9.97 -3.93
N PRO A 938 30.50 11.22 -3.51
CA PRO A 938 29.43 12.04 -2.92
C PRO A 938 28.50 12.63 -4.01
N TRP A 939 28.02 11.80 -4.94
CA TRP A 939 27.27 12.23 -6.13
C TRP A 939 25.89 12.84 -5.83
N LEU A 940 25.26 12.51 -4.70
CA LEU A 940 23.99 13.12 -4.26
C LEU A 940 24.18 14.48 -3.58
N LYS A 941 25.39 14.83 -3.13
CA LYS A 941 25.66 15.99 -2.29
C LYS A 941 25.14 17.28 -2.92
N SER A 942 25.38 17.51 -4.22
CA SER A 942 24.93 18.71 -4.93
C SER A 942 23.41 18.89 -4.91
N TYR A 943 22.64 17.80 -5.02
CA TYR A 943 21.18 17.82 -4.95
C TYR A 943 20.68 18.09 -3.53
N ILE A 944 21.31 17.49 -2.52
CA ILE A 944 20.95 17.69 -1.12
C ILE A 944 21.29 19.12 -0.68
N ASP A 945 22.45 19.64 -1.08
CA ASP A 945 22.89 21.01 -0.77
C ASP A 945 21.94 22.04 -1.40
N LEU A 946 21.55 21.85 -2.66
CA LEU A 946 20.54 22.68 -3.33
C LEU A 946 19.22 22.73 -2.53
N ASN A 947 18.66 21.56 -2.21
CA ASN A 947 17.40 21.49 -1.47
C ASN A 947 17.53 22.03 -0.04
N THR A 948 18.71 21.92 0.58
CA THR A 948 18.97 22.45 1.92
C THR A 948 19.06 23.98 1.89
N ALA A 949 19.74 24.56 0.90
CA ALA A 949 19.81 25.99 0.68
C ALA A 949 18.40 26.57 0.41
N LEU A 950 17.61 25.92 -0.46
CA LEU A 950 16.22 26.30 -0.72
C LEU A 950 15.37 26.21 0.55
N ARG A 951 15.57 25.19 1.40
CA ARG A 951 14.89 25.04 2.69
C ARG A 951 15.31 26.08 3.73
N GLN A 952 16.53 26.60 3.66
CA GLN A 952 17.01 27.69 4.51
C GLN A 952 16.43 29.04 4.05
N ALA A 953 16.36 29.27 2.74
CA ALA A 953 15.82 30.49 2.14
C ALA A 953 14.27 30.56 2.18
N ALA A 954 13.59 29.41 2.26
CA ALA A 954 12.13 29.31 2.31
C ALA A 954 11.54 30.11 3.50
N LYS A 955 10.60 31.01 3.18
CA LYS A 955 9.92 31.86 4.16
C LYS A 955 8.73 31.16 4.79
N ASN A 956 7.98 30.39 4.00
CA ASN A 956 6.79 29.67 4.45
C ASN A 956 7.12 28.24 4.92
N ASP A 957 6.26 27.66 5.76
CA ASP A 957 6.48 26.31 6.30
C ASP A 957 6.17 25.20 5.30
N PHE A 958 5.33 25.49 4.30
CA PHE A 958 5.03 24.57 3.20
C PHE A 958 6.29 24.25 2.39
N GLU A 959 7.00 25.26 1.86
CA GLU A 959 8.22 25.06 1.08
C GLU A 959 9.32 24.38 1.91
N LYS A 960 9.46 24.77 3.18
CA LYS A 960 10.41 24.12 4.10
C LYS A 960 10.14 22.61 4.22
N ASN A 961 8.86 22.22 4.29
CA ASN A 961 8.44 20.82 4.36
C ASN A 961 8.55 20.11 3.02
N LEU A 962 8.29 20.79 1.90
CA LEU A 962 8.42 20.27 0.55
C LEU A 962 9.87 19.84 0.26
N PHE A 963 10.86 20.71 0.46
CA PHE A 963 12.27 20.38 0.19
C PHE A 963 12.78 19.26 1.11
N LYS A 964 12.31 19.21 2.38
CA LYS A 964 12.58 18.07 3.27
C LYS A 964 12.00 16.77 2.71
N LEU A 965 10.75 16.81 2.22
CA LEU A 965 10.08 15.65 1.66
C LEU A 965 10.75 15.19 0.36
N MET A 966 11.23 16.11 -0.48
CA MET A 966 11.99 15.78 -1.70
C MET A 966 13.24 14.97 -1.35
N ASN A 967 14.05 15.39 -0.38
CA ASN A 967 15.21 14.61 0.06
C ASN A 967 14.80 13.21 0.55
N ASN A 968 13.82 13.12 1.46
CA ASN A 968 13.34 11.85 2.00
C ASN A 968 12.74 10.93 0.92
N ALA A 969 12.14 11.49 -0.12
CA ALA A 969 11.53 10.74 -1.20
C ALA A 969 12.57 10.04 -2.09
N VAL A 970 13.76 10.63 -2.31
CA VAL A 970 14.87 9.96 -3.02
C VAL A 970 15.25 8.67 -2.30
N PHE A 971 15.47 8.75 -0.99
CA PHE A 971 15.74 7.58 -0.15
C PHE A 971 14.59 6.55 -0.22
N GLY A 972 13.34 6.99 -0.14
CA GLY A 972 12.18 6.10 -0.27
C GLY A 972 12.15 5.32 -1.60
N LYS A 973 12.64 5.91 -2.69
CA LYS A 973 12.67 5.27 -4.01
C LYS A 973 13.80 4.25 -4.18
N THR A 974 14.93 4.40 -3.49
CA THR A 974 15.97 3.38 -3.46
C THR A 974 15.50 2.13 -2.69
N MET A 975 14.60 2.30 -1.73
CA MET A 975 14.06 1.25 -0.86
C MET A 975 12.72 0.63 -1.33
N GLU A 976 12.29 0.92 -2.56
CA GLU A 976 10.98 0.50 -3.10
C GLU A 976 10.90 -1.03 -3.25
N ASN A 977 10.10 -1.71 -2.42
CA ASN A 977 9.95 -3.16 -2.48
C ASN A 977 8.94 -3.59 -3.56
N ILE A 978 9.49 -3.96 -4.72
CA ILE A 978 8.73 -4.37 -5.92
C ILE A 978 7.92 -5.64 -5.65
N ARG A 979 8.31 -6.52 -4.70
CA ARG A 979 7.59 -7.76 -4.38
C ARG A 979 6.20 -7.48 -3.82
N ARG A 980 6.04 -6.39 -3.05
CA ARG A 980 4.78 -6.02 -2.38
C ARG A 980 3.74 -5.34 -3.27
N HIS A 981 4.07 -4.92 -4.49
CA HIS A 981 3.07 -4.30 -5.39
C HIS A 981 1.91 -5.26 -5.69
N SER A 982 0.68 -4.78 -5.73
CA SER A 982 -0.47 -5.61 -6.08
C SER A 982 -0.76 -5.51 -7.57
N ILE A 983 -1.23 -6.59 -8.20
CA ILE A 983 -1.75 -6.54 -9.57
C ILE A 983 -3.27 -6.66 -9.49
N VAL A 984 -3.94 -5.54 -9.69
CA VAL A 984 -5.41 -5.45 -9.74
C VAL A 984 -5.82 -4.92 -11.10
N LYS A 985 -6.78 -5.58 -11.74
CA LYS A 985 -7.40 -5.14 -13.00
C LYS A 985 -8.88 -4.89 -12.77
N LEU A 986 -9.34 -3.71 -13.19
CA LEU A 986 -10.75 -3.37 -13.23
C LEU A 986 -11.31 -3.81 -14.57
N VAL A 987 -12.45 -4.48 -14.57
CA VAL A 987 -13.03 -5.06 -15.77
C VAL A 987 -14.51 -4.74 -15.86
N ASN A 988 -14.92 -4.24 -17.02
CA ASN A 988 -16.30 -3.91 -17.37
C ASN A 988 -16.91 -4.84 -18.45
N LYS A 989 -16.15 -5.80 -18.99
CA LYS A 989 -16.57 -6.74 -20.04
C LYS A 989 -16.27 -8.19 -19.65
N TRP A 990 -17.17 -9.11 -20.00
CA TRP A 990 -16.97 -10.54 -19.72
C TRP A 990 -15.99 -11.21 -20.71
N SER A 991 -16.21 -11.02 -22.01
CA SER A 991 -15.48 -11.65 -23.12
C SER A 991 -14.25 -10.84 -23.56
N GLY A 992 -13.43 -11.45 -24.41
CA GLY A 992 -12.21 -10.86 -24.96
C GLY A 992 -10.96 -11.11 -24.11
N ARG A 993 -9.79 -10.83 -24.69
CA ARG A 993 -8.46 -11.07 -24.08
C ARG A 993 -8.29 -10.41 -22.71
N TYR A 994 -8.91 -9.25 -22.51
CA TYR A 994 -8.87 -8.47 -21.26
C TYR A 994 -10.17 -8.58 -20.45
N GLY A 995 -11.11 -9.41 -20.89
CA GLY A 995 -12.37 -9.66 -20.20
C GLY A 995 -12.20 -10.48 -18.93
N ALA A 996 -13.26 -10.50 -18.12
CA ALA A 996 -13.26 -11.18 -16.83
C ALA A 996 -13.00 -12.69 -16.97
N GLU A 997 -13.50 -13.31 -18.05
CA GLU A 997 -13.30 -14.75 -18.30
C GLU A 997 -11.82 -15.11 -18.46
N ALA A 998 -11.09 -14.35 -19.29
CA ALA A 998 -9.67 -14.60 -19.55
C ALA A 998 -8.84 -14.42 -18.27
N LEU A 999 -9.12 -13.35 -17.51
CA LEU A 999 -8.38 -13.02 -16.28
C LEU A 999 -8.70 -13.95 -15.10
N ILE A 1000 -9.93 -14.47 -14.99
CA ILE A 1000 -10.28 -15.47 -13.98
C ILE A 1000 -9.73 -16.85 -14.35
N SER A 1001 -9.67 -17.18 -15.64
CA SER A 1001 -9.18 -18.49 -16.12
C SER A 1001 -7.68 -18.65 -15.90
N LYS A 1002 -6.94 -17.54 -15.86
CA LYS A 1002 -5.53 -17.48 -15.52
C LYS A 1002 -5.17 -18.20 -14.20
N PRO A 1003 -4.04 -18.92 -14.14
CA PRO A 1003 -3.57 -19.59 -12.93
C PRO A 1003 -3.12 -18.60 -11.85
N GLU A 1004 -2.79 -17.37 -12.24
CA GLU A 1004 -2.43 -16.27 -11.35
C GLU A 1004 -3.63 -15.71 -10.57
N PHE A 1005 -4.86 -16.01 -10.98
CA PHE A 1005 -6.07 -15.51 -10.34
C PHE A 1005 -6.07 -15.79 -8.83
N LYS A 1006 -6.09 -14.70 -8.04
CA LYS A 1006 -6.13 -14.75 -6.58
C LYS A 1006 -7.55 -14.58 -6.07
N ALA A 1007 -8.23 -13.52 -6.50
CA ALA A 1007 -9.59 -13.20 -6.06
C ALA A 1007 -10.31 -12.26 -7.02
N ALA A 1008 -11.64 -12.30 -7.00
CA ALA A 1008 -12.51 -11.32 -7.63
C ALA A 1008 -13.34 -10.59 -6.57
N THR A 1009 -13.59 -9.31 -6.80
CA THR A 1009 -14.48 -8.50 -5.96
C THR A 1009 -15.49 -7.80 -6.86
N ILE A 1010 -16.76 -8.11 -6.65
CA ILE A 1010 -17.87 -7.51 -7.39
C ILE A 1010 -18.19 -6.16 -6.76
N PHE A 1011 -18.13 -5.09 -7.56
CA PHE A 1011 -18.62 -3.77 -7.17
C PHE A 1011 -20.09 -3.61 -7.60
N ASN A 1012 -20.41 -3.93 -8.85
CA ASN A 1012 -21.77 -3.93 -9.38
C ASN A 1012 -21.97 -5.02 -10.47
N GLU A 1013 -23.12 -5.04 -11.15
CA GLU A 1013 -23.46 -6.06 -12.16
C GLU A 1013 -22.51 -6.08 -13.36
N ASN A 1014 -21.86 -4.95 -13.67
CA ASN A 1014 -21.00 -4.76 -14.83
C ASN A 1014 -19.52 -4.56 -14.47
N LEU A 1015 -19.18 -4.28 -13.21
CA LEU A 1015 -17.85 -3.87 -12.78
C LEU A 1015 -17.26 -4.80 -11.72
N VAL A 1016 -16.11 -5.40 -12.04
CA VAL A 1016 -15.42 -6.35 -11.17
C VAL A 1016 -13.92 -6.06 -11.10
N ALA A 1017 -13.38 -6.03 -9.89
CA ALA A 1017 -11.94 -6.03 -9.67
C ALA A 1017 -11.40 -7.46 -9.60
N ILE A 1018 -10.37 -7.74 -10.40
CA ILE A 1018 -9.66 -9.03 -10.43
C ILE A 1018 -8.24 -8.84 -9.91
N GLU A 1019 -7.89 -9.57 -8.87
CA GLU A 1019 -6.55 -9.60 -8.28
C GLU A 1019 -5.77 -10.80 -8.81
N LEU A 1020 -4.55 -10.56 -9.30
CA LEU A 1020 -3.64 -11.57 -9.83
C LEU A 1020 -2.37 -11.68 -8.98
N ARG A 1021 -1.81 -12.89 -8.88
CA ARG A 1021 -0.46 -13.14 -8.37
C ARG A 1021 0.58 -12.72 -9.39
N LYS A 1022 1.79 -12.42 -8.93
CA LYS A 1022 2.93 -12.10 -9.80
C LYS A 1022 3.60 -13.37 -10.27
N CYS A 1023 3.76 -13.52 -11.58
CA CYS A 1023 4.60 -14.56 -12.19
C CYS A 1023 6.02 -14.10 -12.50
N GLU A 1024 6.24 -12.79 -12.59
CA GLU A 1024 7.54 -12.19 -12.88
C GLU A 1024 7.74 -10.93 -12.03
N ILE A 1025 8.93 -10.77 -11.48
CA ILE A 1025 9.38 -9.56 -10.77
C ILE A 1025 10.61 -9.03 -11.50
N TYR A 1026 10.54 -7.77 -11.93
CA TYR A 1026 11.66 -7.06 -12.53
C TYR A 1026 12.33 -6.17 -11.50
N PHE A 1027 13.59 -6.47 -11.14
CA PHE A 1027 14.36 -5.65 -10.22
C PHE A 1027 15.09 -4.55 -10.97
N CYS A 1028 14.62 -3.31 -10.82
CA CYS A 1028 15.15 -2.14 -11.51
C CYS A 1028 15.43 -0.97 -10.55
N LYS A 1029 15.73 -1.27 -9.29
CA LYS A 1029 15.93 -0.27 -8.22
C LYS A 1029 17.33 -0.41 -7.64
N PRO A 1030 18.04 0.70 -7.40
CA PRO A 1030 19.37 0.68 -6.80
C PRO A 1030 19.28 0.52 -5.27
N ILE A 1031 18.86 -0.66 -4.82
CA ILE A 1031 18.61 -0.94 -3.38
C ILE A 1031 19.87 -0.82 -2.50
N TYR A 1032 21.05 -0.97 -3.10
CA TYR A 1032 22.34 -0.83 -2.42
C TYR A 1032 22.56 0.59 -1.89
N VAL A 1033 22.06 1.62 -2.59
CA VAL A 1033 22.15 3.01 -2.13
C VAL A 1033 21.37 3.17 -0.84
N GLY A 1034 20.15 2.63 -0.80
CA GLY A 1034 19.30 2.72 0.38
C GLY A 1034 19.83 1.93 1.58
N MET A 1035 20.44 0.76 1.35
CA MET A 1035 21.15 0.03 2.41
C MET A 1035 22.31 0.84 3.00
N CYS A 1036 23.19 1.40 2.15
CA CYS A 1036 24.32 2.20 2.60
C CYS A 1036 23.86 3.46 3.35
N ILE A 1037 22.84 4.17 2.86
CA ILE A 1037 22.25 5.33 3.56
C ILE A 1037 21.75 4.92 4.94
N LEU A 1038 21.07 3.78 5.07
CA LEU A 1038 20.56 3.30 6.37
C LEU A 1038 21.68 3.00 7.36
N ASP A 1039 22.79 2.43 6.93
CA ASP A 1039 23.91 2.12 7.84
C ASP A 1039 24.71 3.37 8.19
N LEU A 1040 24.99 4.24 7.22
CA LEU A 1040 25.63 5.55 7.47
C LEU A 1040 24.77 6.46 8.36
N ALA A 1041 23.45 6.45 8.19
CA ALA A 1041 22.56 7.21 9.07
C ALA A 1041 22.71 6.77 10.54
N LYS A 1042 22.78 5.45 10.80
CA LYS A 1042 22.97 4.92 12.16
C LYS A 1042 24.29 5.39 12.78
N THR A 1043 25.37 5.53 12.00
CA THR A 1043 26.66 5.91 12.56
C THR A 1043 26.63 7.28 13.24
N THR A 1044 25.76 8.20 12.80
CA THR A 1044 25.60 9.51 13.43
C THR A 1044 25.06 9.43 14.87
N ILE A 1045 24.11 8.53 15.12
CA ILE A 1045 23.52 8.33 16.46
C ILE A 1045 24.52 7.64 17.38
N TYR A 1046 25.22 6.62 16.86
CA TYR A 1046 26.25 5.93 17.62
C TYR A 1046 27.45 6.83 17.92
N ASP A 1047 27.87 7.69 16.99
CA ASP A 1047 28.94 8.66 17.19
C ASP A 1047 28.56 9.67 18.28
N PHE A 1048 27.33 10.20 18.22
CA PHE A 1048 26.87 11.14 19.23
C PHE A 1048 26.76 10.48 20.62
N HIS A 1049 26.25 9.25 20.70
CA HIS A 1049 26.10 8.58 21.99
C HIS A 1049 27.42 8.10 22.58
N TYR A 1050 28.18 7.27 21.85
CA TYR A 1050 29.41 6.63 22.34
C TYR A 1050 30.67 7.46 22.11
N GLY A 1051 30.72 8.28 21.07
CA GLY A 1051 31.88 9.12 20.75
C GLY A 1051 31.87 10.48 21.45
N TYR A 1052 30.73 10.94 21.97
CA TYR A 1052 30.60 12.26 22.58
C TYR A 1052 29.90 12.24 23.95
N MET A 1053 28.63 11.82 24.01
CA MET A 1053 27.85 11.89 25.26
C MET A 1053 28.38 10.97 26.37
N LYS A 1054 28.76 9.72 26.04
CA LYS A 1054 29.32 8.79 27.03
C LYS A 1054 30.70 9.25 27.55
N PRO A 1055 31.67 9.67 26.72
CA PRO A 1055 32.92 10.23 27.24
C PRO A 1055 32.76 11.51 28.08
N GLU A 1056 31.80 12.36 27.75
CA GLU A 1056 31.59 13.65 28.47
C GLU A 1056 30.91 13.47 29.84
N PHE A 1057 30.00 12.50 29.98
CA PHE A 1057 29.17 12.34 31.18
C PHE A 1057 29.31 10.97 31.87
N ASP A 1058 30.01 10.02 31.27
CA ASP A 1058 30.23 8.68 31.80
C ASP A 1058 28.91 7.95 32.20
N ASP A 1059 28.86 7.38 33.40
CA ASP A 1059 27.68 6.70 33.96
C ASP A 1059 26.53 7.65 34.31
N ASP A 1060 26.76 8.97 34.34
CA ASP A 1060 25.72 9.98 34.61
C ASP A 1060 24.84 10.28 33.40
N CYS A 1061 25.09 9.65 32.24
CA CYS A 1061 24.29 9.80 31.04
C CYS A 1061 23.67 8.46 30.60
N SER A 1062 22.34 8.43 30.51
CA SER A 1062 21.57 7.28 30.03
C SER A 1062 20.61 7.68 28.91
N ALA A 1063 20.63 6.96 27.79
CA ALA A 1063 19.62 7.15 26.75
C ALA A 1063 18.32 6.48 27.20
N LEU A 1064 17.24 7.25 27.34
CA LEU A 1064 15.92 6.77 27.76
C LEU A 1064 15.11 6.22 26.59
N TYR A 1065 15.26 6.80 25.40
CA TYR A 1065 14.46 6.45 24.23
C TYR A 1065 15.16 6.85 22.94
N THR A 1066 14.93 6.08 21.88
CA THR A 1066 15.35 6.42 20.52
C THR A 1066 14.22 6.20 19.51
N ASP A 1067 14.09 7.09 18.53
CA ASP A 1067 13.29 6.86 17.33
C ASP A 1067 14.02 7.37 16.09
N THR A 1068 14.80 6.49 15.46
CA THR A 1068 15.56 6.70 14.22
C THR A 1068 16.68 7.73 14.30
N ASP A 1069 16.32 9.01 14.37
CA ASP A 1069 17.19 10.18 14.29
C ASP A 1069 17.20 11.00 15.59
N SER A 1070 16.48 10.52 16.61
CA SER A 1070 16.27 11.24 17.86
C SER A 1070 16.59 10.42 19.10
N LEU A 1071 17.05 11.10 20.14
CA LEU A 1071 17.49 10.54 21.42
C LEU A 1071 16.96 11.39 22.58
N ILE A 1072 16.32 10.72 23.54
CA ILE A 1072 15.93 11.34 24.81
C ILE A 1072 16.92 10.85 25.87
N TYR A 1073 17.54 11.77 26.60
CA TYR A 1073 18.54 11.48 27.62
C TYR A 1073 18.06 11.81 29.03
N GLU A 1074 18.54 11.03 29.98
CA GLU A 1074 18.66 11.38 31.39
C GLU A 1074 20.13 11.70 31.69
N ILE A 1075 20.40 12.91 32.17
CA ILE A 1075 21.73 13.39 32.53
C ILE A 1075 21.73 13.80 34.00
N ARG A 1076 22.68 13.30 34.80
CA ARG A 1076 22.79 13.58 36.24
C ARG A 1076 24.03 14.40 36.54
N ASN A 1077 24.02 15.11 37.67
CA ASN A 1077 25.18 15.77 38.30
C ASN A 1077 25.88 16.89 37.52
N ARG A 1078 25.76 16.97 36.20
CA ARG A 1078 26.34 17.99 35.32
C ARG A 1078 25.27 18.71 34.51
N ASP A 1079 25.49 19.99 34.24
CA ASP A 1079 24.56 20.83 33.50
C ASP A 1079 24.76 20.65 31.97
N PRO A 1080 23.78 20.09 31.24
CA PRO A 1080 23.91 19.90 29.80
C PRO A 1080 23.89 21.22 29.00
N TYR A 1081 23.32 22.31 29.54
CA TYR A 1081 23.24 23.59 28.83
C TYR A 1081 24.60 24.28 28.72
N GLU A 1082 25.48 24.10 29.70
CA GLU A 1082 26.86 24.59 29.66
C GLU A 1082 27.66 23.90 28.54
N ILE A 1083 27.47 22.59 28.37
CA ILE A 1083 28.13 21.80 27.35
C ILE A 1083 27.61 22.16 25.95
N ILE A 1084 26.30 22.36 25.81
CA ILE A 1084 25.72 22.89 24.56
C ILE A 1084 26.32 24.24 24.23
N ARG A 1085 26.49 25.14 25.21
CA ARG A 1085 27.11 26.45 25.01
C ARG A 1085 28.57 26.34 24.55
N ARG A 1086 29.34 25.43 25.13
CA ARG A 1086 30.76 25.19 24.79
C ARG A 1086 30.90 24.69 23.35
N ASP A 1087 30.07 23.72 22.96
CA ASP A 1087 30.22 22.95 21.72
C ASP A 1087 29.21 23.34 20.63
N CYS A 1088 28.46 24.44 20.81
CA CYS A 1088 27.39 24.86 19.89
C CYS A 1088 27.86 25.07 18.46
N HIS A 1089 29.11 25.49 18.26
CA HIS A 1089 29.67 25.69 16.92
C HIS A 1089 30.05 24.38 16.21
N LEU A 1090 30.27 23.30 16.97
CA LEU A 1090 30.82 22.04 16.46
C LEU A 1090 29.78 20.94 16.30
N ARG A 1091 28.82 20.83 17.23
CA ARG A 1091 27.94 19.65 17.35
C ARG A 1091 26.44 19.97 17.39
N PHE A 1092 26.06 21.19 17.77
CA PHE A 1092 24.66 21.54 17.98
C PHE A 1092 24.11 22.56 16.98
N ASP A 1093 22.81 22.48 16.70
CA ASP A 1093 22.03 23.56 16.09
C ASP A 1093 21.22 24.25 17.19
N THR A 1094 21.59 25.49 17.48
CA THR A 1094 20.99 26.35 18.51
C THR A 1094 20.26 27.54 17.90
N SER A 1095 20.07 27.55 16.59
CA SER A 1095 19.50 28.69 15.86
C SER A 1095 18.05 29.02 16.25
N ASP A 1096 17.30 28.04 16.74
CA ASP A 1096 15.91 28.19 17.17
C ASP A 1096 15.78 28.52 18.69
N TYR A 1097 16.89 28.67 19.42
CA TYR A 1097 16.87 29.14 20.82
C TYR A 1097 16.36 30.58 20.92
N PRO A 1098 15.72 31.01 22.02
CA PRO A 1098 15.44 32.42 22.27
C PRO A 1098 16.72 33.26 22.31
N ALA A 1099 16.70 34.47 21.73
CA ALA A 1099 17.85 35.37 21.76
C ALA A 1099 18.28 35.74 23.19
N ASN A 1100 17.30 35.88 24.10
CA ASN A 1100 17.49 36.12 25.53
C ASN A 1100 17.33 34.82 26.34
N ASN A 1101 17.95 33.72 25.90
CA ASN A 1101 17.89 32.48 26.66
C ASN A 1101 18.67 32.60 27.98
N GLY A 1102 18.14 32.01 29.07
CA GLY A 1102 18.74 32.07 30.41
C GLY A 1102 20.10 31.38 30.55
N TYR A 1103 20.61 30.76 29.48
CA TYR A 1103 21.85 30.00 29.44
C TYR A 1103 22.98 30.73 28.69
N ASN A 1104 22.70 31.87 28.04
CA ASN A 1104 23.64 32.60 27.17
C ASN A 1104 24.23 31.75 26.01
N ILE A 1105 23.44 30.85 25.44
CA ILE A 1105 23.81 30.04 24.27
C ILE A 1105 23.66 30.89 22.99
N PRO A 1106 24.69 31.00 22.13
CA PRO A 1106 24.59 31.75 20.88
C PRO A 1106 23.72 31.00 19.86
N GLN A 1107 22.99 31.73 19.00
CA GLN A 1107 22.16 31.16 17.93
C GLN A 1107 23.01 30.83 16.68
N VAL A 1108 23.36 29.56 16.46
CA VAL A 1108 24.22 29.13 15.35
C VAL A 1108 23.70 27.88 14.64
N ASN A 1109 24.28 27.57 13.47
CA ASN A 1109 24.09 26.29 12.75
C ASN A 1109 22.68 25.99 12.20
N LYS A 1110 21.93 27.02 11.80
CA LYS A 1110 20.55 26.90 11.29
C LYS A 1110 20.38 25.86 10.19
N LYS A 1111 19.75 24.74 10.55
CA LYS A 1111 19.43 23.59 9.68
C LYS A 1111 20.67 22.99 9.00
N VAL A 1112 21.86 23.14 9.58
CA VAL A 1112 23.09 22.50 9.08
C VAL A 1112 22.94 20.98 9.23
N LEU A 1113 23.29 20.23 8.17
CA LEU A 1113 23.09 18.78 8.10
C LEU A 1113 23.92 18.04 9.15
N GLY A 1114 23.30 17.09 9.84
CA GLY A 1114 24.00 16.20 10.79
C GLY A 1114 24.23 16.81 12.19
N MET A 1115 23.93 18.10 12.40
CA MET A 1115 23.98 18.71 13.72
C MET A 1115 22.83 18.22 14.61
N MET A 1116 23.06 18.14 15.91
CA MET A 1116 22.02 17.83 16.89
C MET A 1116 21.28 19.09 17.29
N LYS A 1117 19.97 19.15 17.08
CA LYS A 1117 19.14 20.21 17.67
C LYS A 1117 18.49 19.73 18.96
N ASP A 1118 18.35 20.63 19.90
CA ASP A 1118 17.45 20.45 21.03
C ASP A 1118 16.02 20.73 20.57
N GLU A 1119 15.16 19.69 20.60
CA GLU A 1119 13.79 19.75 20.10
C GLU A 1119 12.91 20.77 20.86
N PHE A 1120 13.31 21.17 22.07
CA PHE A 1120 12.58 22.12 22.89
C PHE A 1120 13.23 23.50 23.02
N ASN A 1121 14.27 23.78 22.23
CA ASN A 1121 14.91 25.10 22.12
C ASN A 1121 15.26 25.73 23.50
N GLY A 1122 15.76 24.92 24.43
CA GLY A 1122 16.15 25.35 25.77
C GLY A 1122 15.04 25.28 26.84
N THR A 1123 13.81 24.84 26.50
CA THR A 1123 12.76 24.66 27.50
C THR A 1123 12.98 23.36 28.30
N PRO A 1124 13.09 23.41 29.64
CA PRO A 1124 13.29 22.21 30.46
C PRO A 1124 12.18 21.17 30.31
N ILE A 1125 12.56 19.89 30.33
CA ILE A 1125 11.63 18.75 30.39
C ILE A 1125 11.44 18.34 31.85
N GLU A 1126 10.19 18.19 32.28
CA GLU A 1126 9.82 17.79 33.64
C GLU A 1126 9.66 16.27 33.79
N LEU A 1127 9.03 15.62 32.81
CA LEU A 1127 8.70 14.19 32.88
C LEU A 1127 8.78 13.54 31.50
N PHE A 1128 9.35 12.33 31.46
CA PHE A 1128 9.31 11.41 30.34
C PHE A 1128 8.62 10.11 30.72
N VAL A 1129 7.73 9.61 29.85
CA VAL A 1129 7.16 8.26 29.94
C VAL A 1129 7.23 7.58 28.57
N GLY A 1130 8.00 6.50 28.47
CA GLY A 1130 8.14 5.63 27.30
C GLY A 1130 7.52 4.25 27.56
N LEU A 1131 6.42 3.93 26.86
CA LEU A 1131 5.75 2.65 27.04
C LEU A 1131 6.32 1.57 26.13
N ARG A 1132 6.54 1.89 24.85
CA ARG A 1132 7.10 1.01 23.81
C ARG A 1132 7.53 1.84 22.60
N SER A 1133 8.11 1.19 21.58
CA SER A 1133 8.42 1.84 20.29
C SER A 1133 7.23 2.63 19.72
N LYS A 1134 7.46 3.93 19.47
CA LYS A 1134 6.51 4.94 18.95
C LYS A 1134 5.29 5.18 19.85
N MET A 1135 5.47 4.99 21.15
CA MET A 1135 4.48 5.23 22.19
C MET A 1135 5.13 5.85 23.44
N TYR A 1136 5.11 7.18 23.51
CA TYR A 1136 5.73 7.94 24.60
C TYR A 1136 5.09 9.32 24.78
N THR A 1137 5.33 9.93 25.94
CA THR A 1137 4.97 11.30 26.23
C THR A 1137 6.08 12.05 26.96
N VAL A 1138 6.15 13.37 26.70
CA VAL A 1138 7.11 14.29 27.32
C VAL A 1138 6.35 15.51 27.83
N LYS A 1139 6.53 15.83 29.12
CA LYS A 1139 5.97 17.01 29.79
C LYS A 1139 7.03 18.10 29.87
N ARG A 1140 6.69 19.32 29.47
CA ARG A 1140 7.57 20.50 29.52
C ARG A 1140 7.33 21.30 30.80
N ALA A 1141 8.37 21.91 31.35
CA ALA A 1141 8.25 22.82 32.48
C ALA A 1141 7.50 24.10 32.08
N GLY A 1142 6.65 24.61 32.97
CA GLY A 1142 5.95 25.90 32.80
C GLY A 1142 4.80 25.93 31.78
N SER A 1143 4.40 24.80 31.20
CA SER A 1143 3.29 24.74 30.22
C SER A 1143 2.37 23.54 30.49
N SER A 1144 1.22 23.80 31.11
CA SER A 1144 0.19 22.80 31.41
C SER A 1144 -0.55 22.28 30.17
N SER A 1145 -0.50 22.99 29.03
CA SER A 1145 -1.29 22.68 27.81
C SER A 1145 -0.52 21.98 26.69
N ASN A 1146 0.80 21.76 26.83
CA ASN A 1146 1.69 21.58 25.68
C ASN A 1146 2.56 20.30 25.75
N ASN A 1147 2.03 19.19 26.25
CA ASN A 1147 2.73 17.91 26.31
C ASN A 1147 2.88 17.26 24.94
N ILE A 1148 4.06 16.71 24.63
CA ILE A 1148 4.21 15.83 23.46
C ILE A 1148 3.56 14.49 23.80
N LYS A 1149 2.58 14.08 23.00
CA LYS A 1149 1.93 12.77 23.10
C LYS A 1149 2.10 12.03 21.76
N LYS A 1150 2.82 10.90 21.75
CA LYS A 1150 3.03 10.08 20.56
C LYS A 1150 2.38 8.72 20.75
N VAL A 1151 1.40 8.40 19.90
CA VAL A 1151 0.74 7.09 19.88
C VAL A 1151 0.59 6.63 18.44
N LYS A 1152 1.31 5.58 18.05
CA LYS A 1152 1.22 5.05 16.69
C LYS A 1152 -0.18 4.50 16.38
N GLY A 1153 -0.81 5.08 15.35
CA GLY A 1153 -2.05 4.56 14.77
C GLY A 1153 -3.34 5.06 15.43
N ILE A 1154 -3.26 6.12 16.24
CA ILE A 1154 -4.40 6.89 16.76
C ILE A 1154 -4.42 8.26 16.06
N LYS A 1155 -5.62 8.79 15.77
CA LYS A 1155 -5.79 10.11 15.13
C LYS A 1155 -5.23 11.25 16.00
N LYS A 1156 -4.68 12.29 15.34
CA LYS A 1156 -4.14 13.48 16.02
C LYS A 1156 -5.19 14.19 16.88
N SER A 1157 -6.44 14.31 16.42
CA SER A 1157 -7.54 14.91 17.19
C SER A 1157 -7.80 14.17 18.50
N VAL A 1158 -7.85 12.84 18.46
CA VAL A 1158 -8.06 12.00 19.64
C VAL A 1158 -6.87 12.09 20.60
N ILE A 1159 -5.63 12.11 20.08
CA ILE A 1159 -4.44 12.33 20.91
C ILE A 1159 -4.51 13.69 21.61
N LYS A 1160 -4.97 14.74 20.91
CA LYS A 1160 -5.08 16.09 21.46
C LYS A 1160 -6.17 16.18 22.54
N ASN A 1161 -7.38 15.70 22.23
CA ASN A 1161 -8.59 15.99 22.99
C ASN A 1161 -8.94 14.92 24.05
N VAL A 1162 -8.52 13.66 23.88
CA VAL A 1162 -8.99 12.53 24.72
C VAL A 1162 -7.89 11.94 25.59
N ILE A 1163 -6.69 11.73 25.05
CA ILE A 1163 -5.59 11.08 25.78
C ILE A 1163 -4.89 12.10 26.68
N THR A 1164 -4.82 11.86 27.99
CA THR A 1164 -4.15 12.75 28.94
C THR A 1164 -2.76 12.23 29.34
N LEU A 1165 -2.02 12.98 30.16
CA LEU A 1165 -0.73 12.54 30.71
C LEU A 1165 -0.93 11.44 31.76
N GLU A 1166 -1.98 11.57 32.56
CA GLU A 1166 -2.38 10.63 33.61
C GLU A 1166 -2.66 9.25 33.02
N ASP A 1167 -3.23 9.17 31.81
CA ASP A 1167 -3.42 7.90 31.10
C ASP A 1167 -2.09 7.15 30.86
N TYR A 1168 -0.98 7.87 30.60
CA TYR A 1168 0.34 7.23 30.44
C TYR A 1168 0.92 6.79 31.77
N LEU A 1169 0.72 7.59 32.83
CA LEU A 1169 1.15 7.27 34.18
C LEU A 1169 0.41 6.03 34.70
N GLU A 1170 -0.92 5.99 34.57
CA GLU A 1170 -1.73 4.84 34.96
C GLU A 1170 -1.33 3.58 34.17
N CYS A 1171 -0.97 3.74 32.89
CA CYS A 1171 -0.49 2.63 32.06
C CYS A 1171 0.86 2.09 32.55
N VAL A 1172 1.84 2.96 32.83
CA VAL A 1172 3.18 2.50 33.26
C VAL A 1172 3.23 2.05 34.72
N ASP A 1173 2.48 2.70 35.61
CA ASP A 1173 2.51 2.45 37.06
C ASP A 1173 1.60 1.28 37.45
N ASN A 1174 0.40 1.17 36.85
CA ASN A 1174 -0.60 0.15 37.21
C ASN A 1174 -0.80 -0.93 36.12
N PHE A 1175 0.04 -0.94 35.08
CA PHE A 1175 -0.07 -1.89 33.95
C PHE A 1175 -1.49 -1.92 33.31
N LYS A 1176 -2.16 -0.77 33.25
CA LYS A 1176 -3.53 -0.67 32.73
C LYS A 1176 -3.55 -0.20 31.27
N GLU A 1177 -4.25 -0.94 30.42
CA GLU A 1177 -4.44 -0.53 29.03
C GLU A 1177 -5.53 0.54 28.88
N LYS A 1178 -5.33 1.47 27.95
CA LYS A 1178 -6.34 2.48 27.56
C LYS A 1178 -6.94 2.13 26.21
N VAL A 1179 -8.26 1.99 26.14
CA VAL A 1179 -9.02 1.83 24.90
C VAL A 1179 -9.73 3.15 24.58
N ILE A 1180 -9.69 3.56 23.32
CA ILE A 1180 -10.35 4.78 22.83
C ILE A 1180 -11.20 4.47 21.60
N THR A 1181 -12.22 5.28 21.38
CA THR A 1181 -13.05 5.27 20.16
C THR A 1181 -12.63 6.42 19.26
N GLN A 1182 -12.50 6.14 17.95
CA GLN A 1182 -12.20 7.16 16.95
C GLN A 1182 -13.11 7.01 15.73
N ASN A 1183 -13.55 8.14 15.18
CA ASN A 1183 -14.36 8.18 13.97
C ASN A 1183 -13.45 8.18 12.74
N LEU A 1184 -13.79 7.45 11.68
CA LEU A 1184 -12.99 7.37 10.45
C LEU A 1184 -13.88 7.22 9.22
N ILE A 1185 -13.41 7.73 8.09
CA ILE A 1185 -14.02 7.50 6.78
C ILE A 1185 -13.36 6.25 6.19
N LYS A 1186 -14.18 5.30 5.75
CA LYS A 1186 -13.71 4.07 5.10
C LYS A 1186 -14.64 3.73 3.93
N SER A 1187 -14.05 3.28 2.83
CA SER A 1187 -14.80 2.69 1.74
C SER A 1187 -14.96 1.18 1.93
N GLU A 1188 -16.13 0.68 1.55
CA GLU A 1188 -16.41 -0.75 1.39
C GLU A 1188 -17.16 -0.95 0.07
N LYS A 1189 -16.56 -1.68 -0.87
CA LYS A 1189 -17.09 -1.85 -2.24
C LYS A 1189 -17.35 -0.52 -2.96
N HIS A 1190 -16.40 0.41 -2.85
CA HIS A 1190 -16.53 1.79 -3.37
C HIS A 1190 -17.69 2.62 -2.78
N GLN A 1191 -18.38 2.12 -1.76
CA GLN A 1191 -19.34 2.91 -0.98
C GLN A 1191 -18.62 3.50 0.23
N VAL A 1192 -18.70 4.81 0.41
CA VAL A 1192 -17.96 5.53 1.45
C VAL A 1192 -18.85 5.74 2.68
N TYR A 1193 -18.37 5.32 3.85
CA TYR A 1193 -19.08 5.45 5.12
C TYR A 1193 -18.22 6.15 6.16
N SER A 1194 -18.86 6.90 7.04
CA SER A 1194 -18.26 7.27 8.33
C SER A 1194 -18.58 6.22 9.39
N MET A 1195 -17.54 5.79 10.09
CA MET A 1195 -17.54 4.65 10.98
C MET A 1195 -16.85 4.96 12.31
N MET A 1196 -17.33 4.35 13.39
CA MET A 1196 -16.66 4.35 14.69
C MET A 1196 -15.74 3.13 14.80
N GLN A 1197 -14.52 3.32 15.32
CA GLN A 1197 -13.56 2.25 15.59
C GLN A 1197 -13.04 2.36 17.01
N GLU A 1198 -13.18 1.29 17.78
CA GLU A 1198 -12.50 1.12 19.07
C GLU A 1198 -11.10 0.56 18.86
N LYS A 1199 -10.12 1.07 19.61
CA LYS A 1199 -8.73 0.63 19.53
C LYS A 1199 -8.00 0.81 20.85
N ILE A 1200 -7.12 -0.13 21.18
CA ILE A 1200 -6.15 0.02 22.28
C ILE A 1200 -5.18 1.15 21.91
N ALA A 1201 -5.27 2.26 22.63
CA ALA A 1201 -4.41 3.43 22.48
C ALA A 1201 -3.07 3.22 23.20
N LEU A 1202 -3.10 2.83 24.47
CA LEU A 1202 -1.92 2.67 25.32
C LEU A 1202 -1.84 1.23 25.83
N SER A 1203 -0.63 0.67 25.83
CA SER A 1203 -0.36 -0.68 26.34
C SER A 1203 0.96 -0.68 27.13
N PRO A 1204 1.00 -1.33 28.30
CA PRO A 1204 2.17 -1.36 29.17
C PRO A 1204 3.21 -2.41 28.76
N TYR A 1205 2.92 -3.24 27.76
CA TYR A 1205 3.81 -4.30 27.32
C TYR A 1205 4.77 -3.81 26.23
N ASP A 1206 6.07 -4.06 26.42
CA ASP A 1206 7.10 -3.92 25.39
C ASP A 1206 7.73 -5.29 25.13
N ASP A 1207 7.83 -5.67 23.86
CA ASP A 1207 8.43 -6.93 23.43
C ASP A 1207 9.82 -6.73 22.81
N LYS A 1208 10.24 -5.49 22.57
CA LYS A 1208 11.58 -5.23 22.03
C LYS A 1208 12.69 -5.34 23.07
N ARG A 1209 12.35 -5.19 24.34
CA ARG A 1209 13.26 -5.23 25.47
C ARG A 1209 12.68 -6.04 26.62
N TYR A 1210 13.55 -6.50 27.50
CA TYR A 1210 13.16 -7.15 28.74
C TYR A 1210 12.76 -6.07 29.77
N LEU A 1211 11.58 -6.21 30.35
CA LEU A 1211 11.08 -5.34 31.42
C LEU A 1211 11.53 -5.91 32.77
N THR A 1212 12.22 -5.11 33.57
CA THR A 1212 12.64 -5.53 34.91
C THR A 1212 11.44 -5.46 35.86
N GLU A 1213 11.13 -6.56 36.56
CA GLU A 1213 10.00 -6.60 37.48
C GLU A 1213 10.16 -5.59 38.62
N GLY A 1214 9.09 -4.85 38.94
CA GLY A 1214 9.10 -3.83 40.00
C GLY A 1214 9.94 -2.59 39.72
N SER A 1215 10.55 -2.45 38.53
CA SER A 1215 11.34 -1.29 38.13
C SER A 1215 10.84 -0.69 36.80
N TYR A 1216 11.23 0.55 36.55
CA TYR A 1216 11.07 1.20 35.24
C TYR A 1216 12.23 0.89 34.29
N ASP A 1217 13.29 0.22 34.76
CA ASP A 1217 14.47 -0.11 33.97
C ASP A 1217 14.19 -1.25 32.97
N THR A 1218 14.83 -1.17 31.80
CA THR A 1218 14.71 -2.18 30.76
C THR A 1218 16.08 -2.65 30.27
N LEU A 1219 16.19 -3.94 29.95
CA LEU A 1219 17.43 -4.56 29.46
C LEU A 1219 17.29 -5.02 28.00
N PRO A 1220 18.38 -4.99 27.21
CA PRO A 1220 18.38 -5.60 25.88
C PRO A 1220 18.35 -7.11 26.00
N TRP A 1221 17.67 -7.78 25.06
CA TRP A 1221 17.80 -9.23 24.93
C TRP A 1221 19.27 -9.61 24.70
N GLY A 1222 19.75 -10.62 25.44
CA GLY A 1222 21.16 -11.05 25.46
C GLY A 1222 22.01 -10.41 26.55
N HIS A 1223 21.46 -9.51 27.38
CA HIS A 1223 22.17 -9.03 28.57
C HIS A 1223 22.46 -10.19 29.54
N TYR A 1224 23.63 -10.19 30.19
CA TYR A 1224 24.04 -11.32 31.03
C TYR A 1224 23.18 -11.47 32.29
N SER A 1225 22.48 -10.41 32.69
CA SER A 1225 21.54 -10.39 33.84
C SER A 1225 20.17 -10.99 33.51
N ILE A 1226 19.86 -11.27 32.24
CA ILE A 1226 18.62 -11.93 31.86
C ILE A 1226 18.85 -13.43 32.02
N ILE A 1227 18.17 -14.04 33.00
CA ILE A 1227 18.20 -15.48 33.21
C ILE A 1227 17.21 -16.09 32.22
N ASP A 1228 17.73 -16.89 31.27
CA ASP A 1228 16.93 -17.55 30.26
C ASP A 1228 16.14 -18.71 30.91
N GLU A 1229 14.81 -18.57 31.02
CA GLU A 1229 13.92 -19.63 31.54
C GLU A 1229 13.92 -20.90 30.65
N SER A 1230 14.56 -20.86 29.47
CA SER A 1230 14.73 -22.03 28.60
C SER A 1230 15.83 -23.00 29.05
N THR A 1231 16.55 -22.67 30.12
CA THR A 1231 17.61 -23.50 30.74
C THR A 1231 17.25 -24.08 32.10
N VAL A 1232 15.98 -24.00 32.54
CA VAL A 1232 15.48 -24.62 33.78
C VAL A 1232 14.55 -25.80 33.47
#